data_AF-A0A8H5K354-F1
#
_entry.id   AF-A0A8H5K354-F1
#
_cell.length_a   1.000
_cell.length_b   1.000
_cell.length_c   1.000
_cell.angle_alpha   90.00
_cell.angle_beta   90.00
_cell.angle_gamma   90.00
#
_symmetry.space_group_name_H-M   'P 1'
#
loop_
_entity.id
_entity.type
_entity.pdbx_description
1 polymer ?
#
loop_
_entity_poly.entity_id
_entity_poly.type
_entity_poly.pdbx_seq_one_letter_code
_entity_poly.pdbx_strand_id
1 'polypeptide(L)'
;MVAHDEEADALLEEFELRDEVKVRDGRAPPSKCCTCGWRWIAGLIVVALLSAIGVVVALHGLSSSQPSDDTTGHLGYRLHPQNHTSRPPTTLPFNWTITAGTRSPDGVEKQVYLVNDEFPGPLIEARSGDRLVIHVHNGLKDEGVSLHWHGLRMKDQNNMDGAVGFTQCPIAPDSTFTYNLTIGAEEHGTFWWHSHSDVQRADGLWGGLVVHSPDEVDFSQEDYLLMIGDWFHQNQTEVLGWYADASSRGNEPVPDSLLVNGQGRFSCSMAVPARPVVCSQAQFSDLKPLIMSRSRKKARMRVVNTGSVAGLSLRVGGATIRPVRVDGGFAVNSEAAETVGILYPGERVDLEVEWKGNHEGDDWLTIYMDDENFGYPNLALNPTQSFPMFSLNTKGSSNDPVPQPLEEDAIQVLDSQNLKAATKVSDLPEKAEQTILLYAKVEKLAHMDYAPVGFINHTSWAPKTPPLLAQNRTSWDDNQLIPFIGISDGKPKRVDIIINNLDDGAHPFHLHGHSFYILSSYRNPDRGSWGSYNPYTDEAPPNGLDIEYPVRKDTVSVPRRGHVVLTLVADNPGIWAFHCHMLVHMARGMAMGLHIGDIGDLDHVSSVDQRAAELYLSAFEDVKMSETPEPTRRASAERTKSKSRSPRASKSRSPTASKSPSPPAATSGPILDPQHWAQINEEQAQAEAEGADGDNTDADSTLDPDNASSTASITSSILEYRTIHGRTYHSEQGNAQYWASNDEQQNDLMDLTHHILTLGLGDKLHLAPLKEEKLHQAIDIGTGTGIWAIDFADKYPGVEVIGTDLSPIQPSWVPPNVQFEIEDCTRDWTFKSDFADYIHVRWLMGSVRDWDAFFSEAYRVCKPGAWIESHEASCNVSSDDGTVAPNSAMGHWGEFFKEGGKKIGTSFSVVEDGTQRKAMEKAGFINIQEFDFRNPVGTWPKDPVEKRMGAYSKYGLETDSEGFILFMAHTLGWTREEILVYVAQFRREIRSGKHHGYFAQKVVWGQKPETTTA
;
A
#
# COMPACT_ATOMS: atom_id res chain seq x y z
N MET A 1 11.18 41.84 -9.42
CA MET A 1 11.74 42.99 -10.17
C MET A 1 10.72 43.44 -11.21
N VAL A 2 10.84 44.66 -11.72
CA VAL A 2 9.83 45.29 -12.60
C VAL A 2 10.20 45.14 -14.09
N ALA A 3 9.20 44.88 -14.92
CA ALA A 3 9.15 45.27 -16.33
C ALA A 3 7.68 45.56 -16.70
N HIS A 4 7.44 46.60 -17.50
CA HIS A 4 6.13 47.04 -18.02
C HIS A 4 6.24 47.22 -19.56
N ASP A 5 5.08 47.24 -20.24
CA ASP A 5 4.70 47.92 -21.51
C ASP A 5 3.30 47.32 -21.87
N GLU A 6 2.19 47.97 -22.28
CA GLU A 6 1.88 49.17 -23.11
C GLU A 6 2.19 48.97 -24.63
N GLU A 7 1.43 49.37 -25.65
CA GLU A 7 0.07 49.97 -25.89
C GLU A 7 -0.83 48.96 -26.68
N ALA A 8 -2.16 49.01 -26.89
CA ALA A 8 -3.32 49.89 -26.60
C ALA A 8 -4.09 50.47 -27.85
N ASP A 9 -5.33 50.00 -28.04
CA ASP A 9 -6.50 50.60 -28.77
C ASP A 9 -6.55 50.84 -30.31
N ALA A 10 -7.79 51.12 -30.77
CA ALA A 10 -8.27 51.58 -32.11
C ALA A 10 -8.42 50.55 -33.26
N LEU A 11 -9.41 50.60 -34.16
CA LEU A 11 -10.64 51.44 -34.29
C LEU A 11 -11.74 50.74 -35.16
N LEU A 12 -12.90 51.38 -35.33
CA LEU A 12 -14.08 50.88 -36.10
C LEU A 12 -14.26 51.58 -37.47
N GLU A 13 -15.22 51.08 -38.27
CA GLU A 13 -15.75 51.62 -39.54
C GLU A 13 -14.76 51.53 -40.75
N GLU A 14 -15.17 51.42 -42.03
CA GLU A 14 -16.49 51.46 -42.69
C GLU A 14 -16.42 50.66 -44.02
N PHE A 15 -17.54 50.15 -44.57
CA PHE A 15 -17.76 50.04 -46.04
C PHE A 15 -19.22 49.68 -46.41
N GLU A 16 -19.85 50.53 -47.22
CA GLU A 16 -21.22 50.36 -47.74
C GLU A 16 -21.30 49.47 -49.00
N LEU A 17 -22.50 48.92 -49.33
CA LEU A 17 -23.30 49.34 -50.52
C LEU A 17 -24.47 48.40 -50.92
N ARG A 18 -25.71 48.94 -50.83
CA ARG A 18 -26.85 48.93 -51.81
C ARG A 18 -28.21 48.33 -51.43
N ASP A 19 -29.22 49.19 -51.56
CA ASP A 19 -30.64 48.87 -51.75
C ASP A 19 -30.97 48.37 -53.17
N GLU A 20 -32.13 47.72 -53.35
CA GLU A 20 -33.29 48.40 -53.98
C GLU A 20 -34.63 47.68 -53.70
N VAL A 21 -35.74 48.44 -53.68
CA VAL A 21 -37.11 47.93 -53.38
C VAL A 21 -38.09 48.33 -54.48
N LYS A 22 -38.97 47.40 -54.90
CA LYS A 22 -40.19 47.68 -55.69
C LYS A 22 -41.37 46.85 -55.12
N VAL A 23 -42.47 47.42 -54.60
CA VAL A 23 -43.55 48.23 -55.26
C VAL A 23 -44.48 47.31 -56.09
N ARG A 24 -45.81 47.19 -55.87
CA ARG A 24 -46.81 48.09 -55.23
C ARG A 24 -48.19 47.44 -54.91
N ASP A 25 -49.01 48.14 -54.09
CA ASP A 25 -50.49 48.25 -54.05
C ASP A 25 -51.47 47.06 -54.26
N GLY A 26 -52.50 46.96 -53.39
CA GLY A 26 -53.89 47.16 -53.85
C GLY A 26 -55.03 46.17 -53.49
N ARG A 27 -55.82 46.51 -52.45
CA ARG A 27 -57.29 46.29 -52.26
C ARG A 27 -57.91 44.86 -52.31
N ALA A 28 -58.82 44.61 -51.34
CA ALA A 28 -59.89 43.58 -51.38
C ALA A 28 -61.24 44.22 -51.84
N PRO A 29 -62.43 43.55 -51.88
CA PRO A 29 -62.82 42.14 -51.59
C PRO A 29 -63.65 41.55 -52.79
N PRO A 30 -64.66 40.62 -52.69
CA PRO A 30 -65.11 39.72 -51.61
C PRO A 30 -65.47 38.25 -52.01
N SER A 31 -65.84 37.46 -50.97
CA SER A 31 -66.90 36.42 -50.95
C SER A 31 -66.65 34.92 -51.26
N LYS A 32 -67.11 34.10 -50.31
CA LYS A 32 -67.75 32.75 -50.40
C LYS A 32 -67.14 31.65 -51.30
N CYS A 33 -66.70 30.55 -50.67
CA CYS A 33 -67.48 29.30 -50.66
C CYS A 33 -67.07 28.40 -49.46
N CYS A 34 -67.80 27.31 -49.22
CA CYS A 34 -67.69 26.46 -48.02
C CYS A 34 -66.90 25.16 -48.27
N THR A 35 -66.16 24.64 -47.28
CA THR A 35 -66.39 23.33 -46.60
C THR A 35 -65.24 22.92 -45.65
N CYS A 36 -65.46 21.87 -44.83
CA CYS A 36 -64.43 21.10 -44.08
C CYS A 36 -63.70 21.75 -42.87
N GLY A 37 -64.32 22.71 -42.18
CA GLY A 37 -63.84 23.24 -40.90
C GLY A 37 -63.98 22.32 -39.66
N TRP A 38 -63.71 21.01 -39.77
CA TRP A 38 -63.94 20.05 -38.66
C TRP A 38 -62.79 19.07 -38.34
N ARG A 39 -61.78 18.91 -39.20
CA ARG A 39 -60.60 18.08 -38.85
C ARG A 39 -59.57 18.80 -37.97
N TRP A 40 -59.46 20.13 -38.10
CA TRP A 40 -58.49 20.93 -37.34
C TRP A 40 -58.87 21.16 -35.86
N ILE A 41 -60.18 21.26 -35.56
CA ILE A 41 -60.65 21.48 -34.18
C ILE A 41 -60.39 20.24 -33.30
N ALA A 42 -60.62 19.03 -33.83
CA ALA A 42 -60.30 17.79 -33.13
C ALA A 42 -58.79 17.66 -32.87
N GLY A 43 -57.95 17.99 -33.86
CA GLY A 43 -56.48 18.00 -33.69
C GLY A 43 -56.02 18.98 -32.63
N LEU A 44 -56.52 20.21 -32.63
CA LEU A 44 -56.18 21.23 -31.63
C LEU A 44 -56.67 20.87 -30.22
N ILE A 45 -57.83 20.23 -30.07
CA ILE A 45 -58.31 19.75 -28.76
C ILE A 45 -57.45 18.59 -28.25
N VAL A 46 -57.05 17.65 -29.11
CA VAL A 46 -56.14 16.56 -28.72
C VAL A 46 -54.76 17.09 -28.35
N VAL A 47 -54.19 18.02 -29.12
CA VAL A 47 -52.91 18.66 -28.77
C VAL A 47 -53.03 19.46 -27.47
N ALA A 48 -54.11 20.23 -27.27
CA ALA A 48 -54.34 20.97 -26.04
C ALA A 48 -54.48 20.03 -24.82
N LEU A 49 -55.22 18.93 -24.94
CA LEU A 49 -55.36 17.93 -23.88
C LEU A 49 -54.05 17.18 -23.61
N LEU A 50 -53.27 16.85 -24.64
CA LEU A 50 -51.95 16.23 -24.45
C LEU A 50 -50.94 17.21 -23.83
N SER A 51 -50.99 18.51 -24.15
CA SER A 51 -50.20 19.52 -23.45
C SER A 51 -50.68 19.76 -22.02
N ALA A 52 -51.99 19.67 -21.75
CA ALA A 52 -52.54 19.79 -20.40
C ALA A 52 -52.17 18.56 -19.55
N ILE A 53 -52.26 17.35 -20.10
CA ILE A 53 -51.77 16.13 -19.45
C ILE A 53 -50.25 16.18 -19.29
N GLY A 54 -49.50 16.65 -20.29
CA GLY A 54 -48.05 16.85 -20.19
C GLY A 54 -47.66 17.83 -19.09
N VAL A 55 -48.39 18.94 -18.94
CA VAL A 55 -48.17 19.92 -17.85
C VAL A 55 -48.64 19.38 -16.50
N VAL A 56 -49.73 18.62 -16.43
CA VAL A 56 -50.17 17.97 -15.17
C VAL A 56 -49.20 16.86 -14.75
N VAL A 57 -48.67 16.07 -15.69
CA VAL A 57 -47.63 15.06 -15.45
C VAL A 57 -46.28 15.71 -15.14
N ALA A 58 -45.95 16.86 -15.72
CA ALA A 58 -44.78 17.64 -15.29
C ALA A 58 -44.97 18.19 -13.86
N LEU A 59 -46.16 18.71 -13.52
CA LEU A 59 -46.44 19.27 -12.19
C LEU A 59 -46.64 18.21 -11.09
N HIS A 60 -46.98 16.97 -11.42
CA HIS A 60 -46.98 15.84 -10.48
C HIS A 60 -45.65 15.06 -10.50
N GLY A 61 -44.91 15.09 -11.61
CA GLY A 61 -43.58 14.48 -11.75
C GLY A 61 -42.45 15.30 -11.16
N LEU A 62 -42.60 16.64 -11.11
CA LEU A 62 -41.74 17.56 -10.34
C LEU A 62 -42.18 17.67 -8.87
N SER A 63 -42.78 16.60 -8.35
CA SER A 63 -42.99 16.38 -6.91
C SER A 63 -42.51 14.99 -6.49
N SER A 64 -41.35 14.57 -7.00
CA SER A 64 -40.53 13.58 -6.30
C SER A 64 -40.01 14.24 -5.01
N SER A 65 -40.80 14.16 -3.95
CA SER A 65 -40.36 14.51 -2.61
C SER A 65 -39.42 13.43 -2.10
N GLN A 66 -38.16 13.51 -2.55
CA GLN A 66 -37.04 13.26 -1.63
C GLN A 66 -37.38 13.99 -0.32
N PRO A 67 -37.30 13.34 0.85
CA PRO A 67 -37.34 14.07 2.11
C PRO A 67 -36.27 15.16 2.05
N SER A 68 -36.66 16.42 2.31
CA SER A 68 -35.67 17.47 2.49
C SER A 68 -34.81 17.10 3.69
N ASP A 69 -33.53 16.85 3.46
CA ASP A 69 -32.61 16.33 4.45
C ASP A 69 -32.59 17.22 5.72
N ASP A 70 -32.62 16.58 6.89
CA ASP A 70 -32.77 17.23 8.20
C ASP A 70 -31.43 17.84 8.70
N THR A 71 -30.35 17.70 7.90
CA THR A 71 -28.98 18.21 8.15
C THR A 71 -28.84 19.73 8.31
N THR A 72 -29.94 20.48 8.29
CA THR A 72 -29.97 21.93 8.58
C THR A 72 -29.54 22.32 9.99
N GLY A 73 -29.35 21.35 10.92
CA GLY A 73 -28.92 21.63 12.30
C GLY A 73 -27.99 20.63 12.99
N HIS A 74 -27.64 19.48 12.39
CA HIS A 74 -26.82 18.45 13.04
C HIS A 74 -25.90 17.69 12.06
N LEU A 75 -24.93 16.94 12.59
CA LEU A 75 -23.88 16.23 11.84
C LEU A 75 -24.20 14.74 11.61
N GLY A 76 -24.83 14.05 12.58
CA GLY A 76 -25.23 12.65 12.41
C GLY A 76 -26.40 12.55 11.43
N TYR A 77 -26.32 11.66 10.44
CA TYR A 77 -27.38 11.52 9.43
C TYR A 77 -28.57 10.78 10.06
N ARG A 78 -29.69 11.48 10.22
CA ARG A 78 -30.89 10.97 10.86
C ARG A 78 -31.64 10.03 9.91
N LEU A 79 -31.98 8.85 10.39
CA LEU A 79 -32.61 7.79 9.59
C LEU A 79 -34.11 7.71 9.82
N HIS A 80 -34.82 7.18 8.83
CA HIS A 80 -36.27 7.22 8.76
C HIS A 80 -36.91 5.84 8.54
N PRO A 81 -36.61 4.82 9.37
CA PRO A 81 -37.10 3.45 9.17
C PRO A 81 -38.62 3.38 8.92
N GLN A 82 -39.42 4.18 9.62
CA GLN A 82 -40.88 4.26 9.43
C GLN A 82 -41.34 4.58 7.98
N ASN A 83 -40.51 5.25 7.17
CA ASN A 83 -40.78 5.54 5.76
C ASN A 83 -40.47 4.35 4.83
N HIS A 84 -39.74 3.35 5.34
CA HIS A 84 -39.20 2.22 4.57
C HIS A 84 -39.81 0.88 4.99
N THR A 85 -39.84 0.53 6.28
CA THR A 85 -40.22 -0.83 6.73
C THR A 85 -41.64 -1.23 6.28
N SER A 86 -42.59 -0.29 6.36
CA SER A 86 -44.03 -0.53 6.13
C SER A 86 -44.50 -0.49 4.66
N ARG A 87 -43.63 -0.11 3.71
CA ARG A 87 -43.98 -0.05 2.27
C ARG A 87 -43.53 -1.32 1.53
N PRO A 88 -44.19 -1.70 0.42
CA PRO A 88 -43.67 -2.76 -0.45
C PRO A 88 -42.29 -2.39 -1.04
N PRO A 89 -41.50 -3.38 -1.49
CA PRO A 89 -40.29 -3.12 -2.27
C PRO A 89 -40.60 -2.33 -3.54
N THR A 90 -39.71 -1.40 -3.89
CA THR A 90 -39.87 -0.48 -5.03
C THR A 90 -38.57 -0.35 -5.83
N THR A 91 -38.63 0.34 -6.97
CA THR A 91 -37.43 0.85 -7.64
C THR A 91 -37.08 2.22 -7.08
N LEU A 92 -35.83 2.43 -6.69
CA LEU A 92 -35.24 3.70 -6.27
C LEU A 92 -34.28 4.20 -7.37
N PRO A 93 -34.71 5.17 -8.21
CA PRO A 93 -33.88 5.73 -9.27
C PRO A 93 -33.02 6.90 -8.78
N PHE A 94 -31.75 6.91 -9.14
CA PHE A 94 -30.79 7.97 -8.84
C PHE A 94 -30.02 8.37 -10.12
N ASN A 95 -29.66 9.64 -10.22
CA ASN A 95 -28.75 10.16 -11.23
C ASN A 95 -27.60 10.87 -10.51
N TRP A 96 -26.38 10.38 -10.71
CA TRP A 96 -25.17 10.84 -10.04
C TRP A 96 -24.16 11.28 -11.09
N THR A 97 -23.78 12.54 -11.05
CA THR A 97 -22.65 13.09 -11.83
C THR A 97 -21.46 13.21 -10.88
N ILE A 98 -20.41 12.45 -11.14
CA ILE A 98 -19.18 12.44 -10.33
C ILE A 98 -18.23 13.49 -10.89
N THR A 99 -17.75 14.37 -10.02
CA THR A 99 -16.84 15.48 -10.35
C THR A 99 -15.80 15.63 -9.24
N ALA A 100 -14.81 16.50 -9.43
CA ALA A 100 -13.87 16.91 -8.40
C ALA A 100 -13.98 18.42 -8.15
N GLY A 101 -13.81 18.86 -6.90
CA GLY A 101 -13.80 20.27 -6.55
C GLY A 101 -13.30 20.54 -5.14
N THR A 102 -12.87 21.78 -4.90
CA THR A 102 -12.29 22.19 -3.62
C THR A 102 -13.33 22.18 -2.50
N ARG A 103 -12.98 21.62 -1.34
CA ARG A 103 -13.71 21.69 -0.07
C ARG A 103 -12.73 21.87 1.09
N SER A 104 -13.23 22.26 2.26
CA SER A 104 -12.43 22.37 3.49
C SER A 104 -13.05 21.60 4.67
N PRO A 105 -13.08 20.25 4.65
CA PRO A 105 -13.84 19.45 5.61
C PRO A 105 -13.44 19.64 7.09
N ASP A 106 -12.17 19.94 7.35
CA ASP A 106 -11.59 20.15 8.68
C ASP A 106 -10.99 21.57 8.88
N GLY A 107 -11.16 22.44 7.88
CA GLY A 107 -10.55 23.76 7.79
C GLY A 107 -9.47 23.89 6.70
N VAL A 108 -8.93 22.79 6.16
CA VAL A 108 -7.90 22.81 5.10
C VAL A 108 -8.51 22.60 3.71
N GLU A 109 -8.25 23.51 2.77
CA GLU A 109 -8.66 23.33 1.37
C GLU A 109 -7.95 22.14 0.71
N LYS A 110 -8.74 21.22 0.16
CA LYS A 110 -8.31 20.06 -0.62
C LYS A 110 -9.27 19.82 -1.79
N GLN A 111 -8.76 19.26 -2.90
CA GLN A 111 -9.61 18.70 -3.95
C GLN A 111 -10.24 17.40 -3.47
N VAL A 112 -11.57 17.31 -3.51
CA VAL A 112 -12.31 16.10 -3.13
C VAL A 112 -13.24 15.69 -4.26
N TYR A 113 -13.62 14.41 -4.28
CA TYR A 113 -14.67 13.91 -5.15
C TYR A 113 -16.05 14.31 -4.66
N LEU A 114 -16.92 14.63 -5.61
CA LEU A 114 -18.24 15.20 -5.41
C LEU A 114 -19.26 14.39 -6.21
N VAL A 115 -20.36 14.00 -5.57
CA VAL A 115 -21.54 13.46 -6.26
C VAL A 115 -22.56 14.56 -6.34
N ASN A 116 -22.90 15.02 -7.56
CA ASN A 116 -23.84 16.14 -7.77
C ASN A 116 -23.45 17.44 -7.03
N ASP A 117 -22.14 17.74 -6.91
CA ASP A 117 -21.55 18.84 -6.12
C ASP A 117 -21.63 18.66 -4.59
N GLU A 118 -22.06 17.49 -4.09
CA GLU A 118 -22.14 17.16 -2.66
C GLU A 118 -20.95 16.31 -2.17
N PHE A 119 -20.45 16.63 -0.97
CA PHE A 119 -19.54 15.79 -0.17
C PHE A 119 -19.95 15.89 1.32
N PRO A 120 -20.10 14.76 2.06
CA PRO A 120 -20.04 13.37 1.58
C PRO A 120 -21.07 13.05 0.50
N GLY A 121 -20.90 11.91 -0.17
CA GLY A 121 -21.86 11.45 -1.16
C GLY A 121 -23.22 11.08 -0.54
N PRO A 122 -24.31 11.10 -1.35
CA PRO A 122 -25.67 10.96 -0.86
C PRO A 122 -25.93 9.62 -0.16
N LEU A 123 -26.67 9.70 0.94
CA LEU A 123 -27.21 8.56 1.69
C LEU A 123 -28.33 7.87 0.89
N ILE A 124 -28.22 6.55 0.73
CA ILE A 124 -29.32 5.70 0.29
C ILE A 124 -29.98 5.08 1.52
N GLU A 125 -31.21 5.51 1.85
CA GLU A 125 -32.12 4.72 2.69
C GLU A 125 -32.97 3.78 1.81
N ALA A 126 -33.01 2.49 2.12
CA ALA A 126 -33.71 1.45 1.37
C ALA A 126 -34.39 0.42 2.29
N ARG A 127 -35.04 -0.60 1.72
CA ARG A 127 -35.50 -1.81 2.44
C ARG A 127 -35.17 -3.09 1.65
N SER A 128 -35.11 -4.23 2.33
CA SER A 128 -34.79 -5.54 1.75
C SER A 128 -35.70 -5.89 0.57
N GLY A 129 -35.16 -6.14 -0.63
CA GLY A 129 -35.95 -6.32 -1.87
C GLY A 129 -36.21 -5.05 -2.69
N ASP A 130 -35.79 -3.85 -2.26
CA ASP A 130 -35.76 -2.68 -3.14
C ASP A 130 -34.75 -2.88 -4.28
N ARG A 131 -35.02 -2.26 -5.43
CA ARG A 131 -34.11 -2.24 -6.59
C ARG A 131 -33.53 -0.84 -6.78
N LEU A 132 -32.22 -0.71 -6.64
CA LEU A 132 -31.50 0.52 -6.91
C LEU A 132 -31.21 0.61 -8.41
N VAL A 133 -31.48 1.77 -9.02
CA VAL A 133 -31.11 2.08 -10.41
C VAL A 133 -30.36 3.39 -10.40
N ILE A 134 -29.04 3.30 -10.44
CA ILE A 134 -28.12 4.42 -10.21
C ILE A 134 -27.36 4.69 -11.50
N HIS A 135 -27.76 5.74 -12.20
CA HIS A 135 -27.08 6.22 -13.40
C HIS A 135 -25.87 7.06 -12.97
N VAL A 136 -24.67 6.50 -13.15
CA VAL A 136 -23.40 7.13 -12.77
C VAL A 136 -22.72 7.68 -14.02
N HIS A 137 -22.68 9.00 -14.15
CA HIS A 137 -21.94 9.73 -15.17
C HIS A 137 -20.61 10.20 -14.58
N ASN A 138 -19.51 9.88 -15.26
CA ASN A 138 -18.18 10.35 -14.88
C ASN A 138 -17.89 11.70 -15.58
N GLY A 139 -17.86 12.78 -14.80
CA GLY A 139 -17.50 14.14 -15.22
C GLY A 139 -16.07 14.55 -14.83
N LEU A 140 -15.22 13.59 -14.45
CA LEU A 140 -13.76 13.78 -14.40
C LEU A 140 -13.19 13.78 -15.84
N LYS A 141 -11.99 14.34 -16.02
CA LYS A 141 -11.42 14.60 -17.36
C LYS A 141 -10.52 13.47 -17.86
N ASP A 142 -9.80 12.84 -16.95
CA ASP A 142 -8.64 11.98 -17.20
C ASP A 142 -8.65 10.71 -16.32
N GLU A 143 -9.52 10.65 -15.32
CA GLU A 143 -9.68 9.50 -14.42
C GLU A 143 -10.90 8.63 -14.75
N GLY A 144 -10.74 7.32 -14.55
CA GLY A 144 -11.86 6.36 -14.54
C GLY A 144 -12.47 6.23 -13.14
N VAL A 145 -13.76 5.90 -13.07
CA VAL A 145 -14.49 5.74 -11.79
C VAL A 145 -15.29 4.45 -11.77
N SER A 146 -15.45 3.80 -10.62
CA SER A 146 -16.34 2.66 -10.42
C SER A 146 -16.81 2.62 -8.97
N LEU A 147 -18.07 2.29 -8.70
CA LEU A 147 -18.65 2.28 -7.36
C LEU A 147 -18.96 0.85 -6.89
N HIS A 148 -18.56 0.52 -5.66
CA HIS A 148 -18.85 -0.73 -4.97
C HIS A 148 -19.90 -0.54 -3.86
N TRP A 149 -20.61 -1.62 -3.53
CA TRP A 149 -21.76 -1.68 -2.62
C TRP A 149 -21.41 -2.50 -1.38
N HIS A 150 -20.51 -1.96 -0.55
CA HIS A 150 -19.78 -2.68 0.50
C HIS A 150 -20.68 -3.53 1.40
N GLY A 151 -20.44 -4.84 1.38
CA GLY A 151 -21.13 -5.84 2.19
C GLY A 151 -22.48 -6.31 1.64
N LEU A 152 -23.02 -5.72 0.57
CA LEU A 152 -24.16 -6.33 -0.13
C LEU A 152 -23.72 -7.66 -0.75
N ARG A 153 -24.62 -8.64 -0.70
CA ARG A 153 -24.35 -9.97 -1.26
C ARG A 153 -24.30 -9.98 -2.78
N MET A 154 -24.87 -8.97 -3.46
CA MET A 154 -24.88 -8.87 -4.92
C MET A 154 -25.30 -10.17 -5.63
N LYS A 155 -26.22 -10.92 -5.00
CA LYS A 155 -26.51 -12.31 -5.40
C LYS A 155 -27.09 -12.36 -6.81
N ASP A 156 -26.56 -13.26 -7.63
CA ASP A 156 -26.85 -13.42 -9.06
C ASP A 156 -26.58 -12.14 -9.90
N GLN A 157 -25.80 -11.18 -9.35
CA GLN A 157 -25.60 -9.82 -9.87
C GLN A 157 -24.12 -9.37 -9.80
N ASN A 158 -23.18 -10.32 -9.94
CA ASN A 158 -21.72 -10.11 -9.88
C ASN A 158 -21.21 -9.03 -10.86
N ASN A 159 -21.88 -8.81 -12.00
CA ASN A 159 -21.56 -7.75 -12.97
C ASN A 159 -21.98 -6.32 -12.54
N MET A 160 -22.60 -6.16 -11.36
CA MET A 160 -22.97 -4.87 -10.78
C MET A 160 -22.13 -4.53 -9.53
N ASP A 161 -21.15 -5.38 -9.21
CA ASP A 161 -20.35 -5.31 -7.98
C ASP A 161 -19.35 -4.14 -7.92
N GLY A 162 -18.82 -3.69 -9.06
CA GLY A 162 -17.97 -2.50 -9.14
C GLY A 162 -16.46 -2.73 -9.00
N ALA A 163 -16.00 -3.91 -8.57
CA ALA A 163 -14.57 -4.21 -8.43
C ALA A 163 -13.80 -4.10 -9.77
N VAL A 164 -12.91 -3.10 -9.86
CA VAL A 164 -12.16 -2.81 -11.09
C VAL A 164 -11.20 -3.93 -11.46
N GLY A 165 -11.26 -4.37 -12.71
CA GLY A 165 -10.45 -5.47 -13.23
C GLY A 165 -10.94 -6.86 -12.84
N PHE A 166 -11.86 -6.99 -11.87
CA PHE A 166 -12.57 -8.22 -11.58
C PHE A 166 -13.89 -8.29 -12.35
N THR A 167 -14.82 -7.37 -12.09
CA THR A 167 -16.21 -7.46 -12.58
C THR A 167 -16.54 -6.41 -13.64
N GLN A 168 -15.85 -5.27 -13.66
CA GLN A 168 -15.95 -4.25 -14.71
C GLN A 168 -14.62 -3.52 -14.99
N CYS A 169 -14.54 -2.83 -16.13
CA CYS A 169 -13.62 -1.70 -16.29
C CYS A 169 -14.09 -0.47 -15.50
N PRO A 170 -13.20 0.51 -15.21
CA PRO A 170 -13.63 1.84 -14.81
C PRO A 170 -14.52 2.49 -15.88
N ILE A 171 -15.48 3.29 -15.43
CA ILE A 171 -16.29 4.19 -16.26
C ILE A 171 -15.36 5.31 -16.74
N ALA A 172 -15.09 5.38 -18.05
CA ALA A 172 -14.22 6.39 -18.63
C ALA A 172 -14.76 7.83 -18.46
N PRO A 173 -13.92 8.87 -18.58
CA PRO A 173 -14.35 10.26 -18.71
C PRO A 173 -15.50 10.47 -19.70
N ASP A 174 -16.36 11.46 -19.40
CA ASP A 174 -17.60 11.80 -20.11
C ASP A 174 -18.62 10.64 -20.33
N SER A 175 -18.34 9.44 -19.80
CA SER A 175 -19.15 8.23 -20.02
C SER A 175 -20.16 8.01 -18.89
N THR A 176 -21.10 7.07 -19.10
CA THR A 176 -22.14 6.74 -18.12
C THR A 176 -22.35 5.24 -18.02
N PHE A 177 -22.34 4.71 -16.79
CA PHE A 177 -22.79 3.35 -16.48
C PHE A 177 -24.09 3.38 -15.66
N THR A 178 -24.74 2.24 -15.50
CA THR A 178 -25.98 2.15 -14.72
C THR A 178 -25.94 0.90 -13.85
N TYR A 179 -25.64 1.10 -12.57
CA TYR A 179 -25.80 0.06 -11.57
C TYR A 179 -27.29 -0.21 -11.37
N ASN A 180 -27.73 -1.43 -11.66
CA ASN A 180 -29.12 -1.85 -11.62
C ASN A 180 -29.20 -3.14 -10.80
N LEU A 181 -29.23 -3.00 -9.47
CA LEU A 181 -29.13 -4.09 -8.51
C LEU A 181 -30.38 -4.16 -7.64
N THR A 182 -30.78 -5.38 -7.27
CA THR A 182 -31.86 -5.67 -6.32
C THR A 182 -31.25 -6.19 -5.03
N ILE A 183 -31.54 -5.51 -3.92
CA ILE A 183 -31.12 -5.89 -2.58
C ILE A 183 -31.86 -7.19 -2.20
N GLY A 184 -31.18 -8.18 -1.63
CA GLY A 184 -31.79 -9.44 -1.23
C GLY A 184 -32.93 -9.29 -0.22
N ALA A 185 -33.84 -10.27 -0.22
CA ALA A 185 -35.02 -10.25 0.66
C ALA A 185 -34.66 -10.32 2.16
N GLU A 186 -33.54 -10.96 2.49
CA GLU A 186 -33.03 -11.10 3.86
C GLU A 186 -32.00 -10.01 4.24
N GLU A 187 -31.52 -9.22 3.28
CA GLU A 187 -30.44 -8.24 3.52
C GLU A 187 -30.99 -6.98 4.18
N HIS A 188 -30.54 -6.67 5.39
CA HIS A 188 -30.88 -5.46 6.15
C HIS A 188 -29.81 -5.15 7.20
N GLY A 189 -29.46 -3.88 7.39
CA GLY A 189 -28.32 -3.48 8.23
C GLY A 189 -27.63 -2.21 7.76
N THR A 190 -26.37 -2.05 8.17
CA THR A 190 -25.53 -0.89 7.89
C THR A 190 -24.48 -1.24 6.83
N PHE A 191 -24.72 -0.75 5.61
CA PHE A 191 -23.82 -0.84 4.48
C PHE A 191 -23.36 0.57 4.11
N TRP A 192 -22.51 0.65 3.09
CA TRP A 192 -22.07 1.91 2.51
C TRP A 192 -21.67 1.68 1.05
N TRP A 193 -21.41 2.75 0.32
CA TRP A 193 -20.89 2.68 -1.05
C TRP A 193 -19.65 3.56 -1.17
N HIS A 194 -18.70 3.18 -2.02
CA HIS A 194 -17.45 3.92 -2.23
C HIS A 194 -16.85 3.65 -3.62
N SER A 195 -15.90 4.48 -4.05
CA SER A 195 -15.10 4.16 -5.24
C SER A 195 -14.26 2.91 -5.03
N HIS A 196 -14.26 2.03 -6.02
CA HIS A 196 -13.36 0.87 -6.17
C HIS A 196 -12.43 1.09 -7.37
N SER A 197 -12.06 2.36 -7.62
CA SER A 197 -11.05 2.78 -8.61
C SER A 197 -9.92 3.50 -7.87
N ASP A 198 -8.72 2.88 -7.91
CA ASP A 198 -7.50 3.42 -7.30
C ASP A 198 -7.75 3.87 -5.83
N VAL A 199 -7.15 4.98 -5.42
CA VAL A 199 -7.26 5.58 -4.08
C VAL A 199 -8.40 6.60 -3.91
N GLN A 200 -9.28 6.75 -4.90
CA GLN A 200 -10.32 7.82 -4.94
C GLN A 200 -11.25 7.87 -3.72
N ARG A 201 -11.45 6.72 -3.03
CA ARG A 201 -12.21 6.65 -1.78
C ARG A 201 -11.67 7.62 -0.72
N ALA A 202 -10.36 7.72 -0.55
CA ALA A 202 -9.75 8.53 0.50
C ALA A 202 -9.67 10.02 0.15
N ASP A 203 -10.01 10.39 -1.09
CA ASP A 203 -10.29 11.77 -1.53
C ASP A 203 -11.80 12.06 -1.55
N GLY A 204 -12.61 11.23 -0.86
CA GLY A 204 -13.99 11.55 -0.50
C GLY A 204 -15.09 10.85 -1.31
N LEU A 205 -14.77 9.96 -2.24
CA LEU A 205 -15.78 9.30 -3.08
C LEU A 205 -16.47 8.13 -2.37
N TRP A 206 -17.34 8.45 -1.41
CA TRP A 206 -18.15 7.50 -0.62
C TRP A 206 -19.45 8.12 -0.09
N GLY A 207 -20.39 7.27 0.34
CA GLY A 207 -21.63 7.65 0.99
C GLY A 207 -22.36 6.47 1.66
N GLY A 208 -23.42 6.76 2.41
CA GLY A 208 -24.10 5.78 3.25
C GLY A 208 -25.10 4.89 2.48
N LEU A 209 -25.30 3.66 2.95
CA LEU A 209 -26.35 2.74 2.46
C LEU A 209 -27.01 2.01 3.64
N VAL A 210 -28.16 2.48 4.09
CA VAL A 210 -28.90 1.84 5.19
C VAL A 210 -30.10 1.09 4.63
N VAL A 211 -30.19 -0.20 4.94
CA VAL A 211 -31.28 -1.07 4.47
C VAL A 211 -32.13 -1.51 5.66
N HIS A 212 -33.36 -1.00 5.73
CA HIS A 212 -34.30 -1.26 6.82
C HIS A 212 -35.06 -2.57 6.63
N SER A 213 -35.29 -3.31 7.72
CA SER A 213 -35.98 -4.60 7.71
C SER A 213 -37.50 -4.45 7.57
N PRO A 214 -38.23 -5.28 6.79
CA PRO A 214 -39.70 -5.31 6.83
C PRO A 214 -40.28 -5.50 8.24
N ASP A 215 -39.58 -6.26 9.10
CA ASP A 215 -40.07 -6.65 10.42
C ASP A 215 -39.68 -5.67 11.54
N GLU A 216 -38.98 -4.58 11.21
CA GLU A 216 -38.64 -3.53 12.17
C GLU A 216 -39.86 -2.63 12.46
N VAL A 217 -40.48 -2.90 13.61
CA VAL A 217 -41.72 -2.26 14.09
C VAL A 217 -41.53 -1.35 15.31
N ASP A 218 -40.33 -1.28 15.89
CA ASP A 218 -40.03 -0.45 17.06
C ASP A 218 -39.24 0.82 16.70
N PHE A 219 -39.99 1.91 16.51
CA PHE A 219 -39.47 3.27 16.30
C PHE A 219 -39.47 4.11 17.60
N SER A 220 -39.42 3.46 18.77
CA SER A 220 -39.30 4.16 20.06
C SER A 220 -37.94 4.81 20.22
N GLN A 221 -36.89 4.19 19.70
CA GLN A 221 -35.53 4.74 19.60
C GLN A 221 -35.37 5.73 18.44
N GLU A 222 -34.36 6.61 18.53
CA GLU A 222 -33.87 7.42 17.41
C GLU A 222 -32.74 6.67 16.68
N ASP A 223 -32.55 6.86 15.37
CA ASP A 223 -31.56 6.11 14.57
C ASP A 223 -30.70 7.09 13.76
N TYR A 224 -29.38 6.97 13.85
CA TYR A 224 -28.41 7.88 13.21
C TYR A 224 -27.25 7.12 12.58
N LEU A 225 -26.80 7.54 11.38
CA LEU A 225 -25.60 7.06 10.71
C LEU A 225 -24.42 8.03 10.91
N LEU A 226 -23.28 7.47 11.30
CA LEU A 226 -21.99 8.13 11.47
C LEU A 226 -20.94 7.43 10.59
N MET A 227 -20.56 8.07 9.49
CA MET A 227 -19.40 7.69 8.68
C MET A 227 -18.18 8.44 9.23
N ILE A 228 -17.17 7.69 9.66
CA ILE A 228 -15.97 8.22 10.31
C ILE A 228 -14.75 7.74 9.52
N GLY A 229 -13.69 8.53 9.42
CA GLY A 229 -12.46 8.08 8.75
C GLY A 229 -11.30 9.05 8.95
N ASP A 230 -10.09 8.52 8.80
CA ASP A 230 -8.88 9.33 8.66
C ASP A 230 -8.94 10.30 7.47
N TRP A 231 -8.16 11.38 7.55
CA TRP A 231 -8.13 12.44 6.55
C TRP A 231 -6.71 12.95 6.31
N PHE A 232 -6.37 13.13 5.04
CA PHE A 232 -5.09 13.63 4.57
C PHE A 232 -5.32 14.94 3.80
N HIS A 233 -4.43 15.91 3.94
CA HIS A 233 -4.50 17.19 3.21
C HIS A 233 -3.89 17.10 1.81
N GLN A 234 -2.97 16.16 1.58
CA GLN A 234 -2.49 15.83 0.25
C GLN A 234 -3.53 15.03 -0.55
N ASN A 235 -3.46 15.11 -1.88
CA ASN A 235 -4.23 14.23 -2.77
C ASN A 235 -3.72 12.78 -2.59
N GLN A 236 -4.62 11.80 -2.59
CA GLN A 236 -4.24 10.43 -2.23
C GLN A 236 -3.37 9.74 -3.28
N THR A 237 -3.34 10.21 -4.53
CA THR A 237 -2.36 9.74 -5.52
C THR A 237 -0.94 10.18 -5.17
N GLU A 238 -0.75 11.34 -4.53
CA GLU A 238 0.55 11.76 -3.98
C GLU A 238 0.95 10.94 -2.75
N VAL A 239 -0.03 10.62 -1.89
CA VAL A 239 0.18 9.78 -0.70
C VAL A 239 0.57 8.35 -1.09
N LEU A 240 -0.11 7.77 -2.07
CA LEU A 240 0.26 6.49 -2.68
C LEU A 240 1.62 6.57 -3.37
N GLY A 241 1.90 7.66 -4.09
CA GLY A 241 3.19 7.89 -4.75
C GLY A 241 4.35 7.99 -3.77
N TRP A 242 4.14 8.56 -2.58
CA TRP A 242 5.11 8.53 -1.48
C TRP A 242 5.26 7.12 -0.90
N TYR A 243 4.15 6.42 -0.60
CA TYR A 243 4.20 5.07 -0.05
C TYR A 243 4.93 4.10 -0.99
N ALA A 244 4.71 4.24 -2.31
CA ALA A 244 5.32 3.42 -3.35
C ALA A 244 6.79 3.76 -3.65
N ASP A 245 7.38 4.83 -3.10
CA ASP A 245 8.83 5.04 -3.20
C ASP A 245 9.57 4.27 -2.10
N ALA A 246 10.71 3.68 -2.45
CA ALA A 246 11.58 2.93 -1.55
C ALA A 246 11.97 3.69 -0.24
N SER A 247 11.97 5.02 -0.24
CA SER A 247 12.27 5.83 0.96
C SER A 247 11.15 5.85 2.02
N SER A 248 9.95 5.32 1.71
CA SER A 248 8.90 5.06 2.72
C SER A 248 9.29 3.92 3.67
N ARG A 249 10.23 3.04 3.27
CA ARG A 249 10.58 1.74 3.90
C ARG A 249 9.40 0.75 4.03
N GLY A 250 8.24 1.05 3.43
CA GLY A 250 7.00 0.29 3.64
C GLY A 250 6.11 0.81 4.77
N ASN A 251 6.51 1.88 5.48
CA ASN A 251 5.66 2.48 6.51
C ASN A 251 4.38 3.06 5.90
N GLU A 252 3.22 2.71 6.46
CA GLU A 252 1.93 3.26 6.07
C GLU A 252 1.91 4.80 6.19
N PRO A 253 1.17 5.49 5.31
CA PRO A 253 1.04 6.94 5.41
C PRO A 253 0.20 7.31 6.64
N VAL A 254 0.68 8.29 7.41
CA VAL A 254 0.00 8.75 8.64
C VAL A 254 -0.85 9.99 8.33
N PRO A 255 -2.15 10.00 8.70
CA PRO A 255 -3.07 11.09 8.35
C PRO A 255 -2.74 12.42 9.03
N ASP A 256 -3.41 13.48 8.58
CA ASP A 256 -3.32 14.84 9.13
C ASP A 256 -4.49 15.18 10.08
N SER A 257 -5.66 14.55 9.88
CA SER A 257 -6.85 14.71 10.73
C SER A 257 -7.82 13.52 10.59
N LEU A 258 -9.06 13.66 11.06
CA LEU A 258 -10.18 12.74 10.84
C LEU A 258 -11.48 13.51 10.58
N LEU A 259 -12.42 12.88 9.87
CA LEU A 259 -13.77 13.41 9.63
C LEU A 259 -14.86 12.53 10.24
N VAL A 260 -15.97 13.15 10.64
CA VAL A 260 -17.26 12.53 10.91
C VAL A 260 -18.30 13.15 9.98
N ASN A 261 -18.96 12.36 9.13
CA ASN A 261 -19.91 12.81 8.09
C ASN A 261 -19.44 14.05 7.31
N GLY A 262 -18.14 14.09 6.97
CA GLY A 262 -17.52 15.18 6.20
C GLY A 262 -17.18 16.45 6.98
N GLN A 263 -17.22 16.44 8.32
CA GLN A 263 -16.68 17.52 9.16
C GLN A 263 -15.61 17.01 10.12
N GLY A 264 -14.51 17.75 10.26
CA GLY A 264 -13.44 17.50 11.23
C GLY A 264 -12.87 18.81 11.76
N ARG A 265 -11.68 18.77 12.37
CA ARG A 265 -10.92 19.98 12.71
C ARG A 265 -9.42 19.76 12.54
N PHE A 266 -8.71 20.74 12.03
CA PHE A 266 -7.24 20.80 12.05
C PHE A 266 -6.76 22.09 12.73
N SER A 267 -5.58 22.07 13.36
CA SER A 267 -4.97 23.29 13.91
C SER A 267 -4.04 23.92 12.88
N CYS A 268 -4.42 25.06 12.33
CA CYS A 268 -3.61 25.78 11.34
C CYS A 268 -2.24 26.24 11.88
N SER A 269 -2.02 26.22 13.20
CA SER A 269 -0.68 26.44 13.78
C SER A 269 0.28 25.27 13.54
N MET A 270 -0.24 24.09 13.20
CA MET A 270 0.54 22.87 12.93
C MET A 270 0.77 22.65 11.43
N ALA A 271 0.29 23.55 10.57
CA ALA A 271 0.56 23.53 9.13
C ALA A 271 2.07 23.71 8.88
N VAL A 272 2.76 22.63 8.50
CA VAL A 272 4.23 22.64 8.36
C VAL A 272 4.67 23.51 7.15
N PRO A 273 5.63 24.44 7.30
CA PRO A 273 6.06 25.31 6.19
C PRO A 273 6.60 24.57 4.96
N ALA A 274 7.05 23.32 5.13
CA ALA A 274 7.53 22.46 4.04
C ALA A 274 6.40 21.85 3.18
N ARG A 275 5.15 21.83 3.67
CA ARG A 275 3.95 21.41 2.92
C ARG A 275 2.84 22.47 3.12
N PRO A 276 2.96 23.64 2.46
CA PRO A 276 2.05 24.76 2.71
C PRO A 276 0.62 24.46 2.25
N VAL A 277 -0.32 24.49 3.20
CA VAL A 277 -1.75 24.28 2.97
C VAL A 277 -2.55 25.58 3.12
N VAL A 278 -3.66 25.73 2.40
CA VAL A 278 -4.61 26.83 2.62
C VAL A 278 -5.56 26.45 3.75
N CYS A 279 -5.23 26.90 4.97
CA CYS A 279 -5.93 26.55 6.20
C CYS A 279 -6.74 27.73 6.75
N SER A 280 -8.04 27.52 6.97
CA SER A 280 -8.93 28.40 7.73
C SER A 280 -9.27 27.72 9.06
N GLN A 281 -8.95 28.36 10.19
CA GLN A 281 -9.04 27.72 11.50
C GLN A 281 -10.49 27.42 11.91
N ALA A 282 -10.93 26.18 11.73
CA ALA A 282 -12.16 25.65 12.28
C ALA A 282 -12.09 25.69 13.83
N GLN A 283 -13.07 26.33 14.47
CA GLN A 283 -13.21 26.33 15.93
C GLN A 283 -14.13 25.18 16.38
N PHE A 284 -14.03 24.79 17.65
CA PHE A 284 -14.98 23.84 18.24
C PHE A 284 -16.44 24.34 18.16
N SER A 285 -16.65 25.67 18.15
CA SER A 285 -17.97 26.29 17.96
C SER A 285 -18.61 26.08 16.59
N ASP A 286 -17.81 25.67 15.61
CA ASP A 286 -18.22 25.64 14.20
C ASP A 286 -18.68 24.22 13.79
N LEU A 287 -18.36 23.22 14.63
CA LEU A 287 -18.87 21.85 14.50
C LEU A 287 -20.38 21.80 14.79
N LYS A 288 -21.13 21.22 13.86
CA LYS A 288 -22.53 20.85 14.12
C LYS A 288 -22.59 19.77 15.22
N PRO A 289 -23.57 19.81 16.14
CA PRO A 289 -23.80 18.72 17.08
C PRO A 289 -24.22 17.46 16.34
N LEU A 290 -23.83 16.27 16.82
CA LEU A 290 -24.17 15.00 16.19
C LEU A 290 -25.68 14.73 16.24
N ILE A 291 -26.35 15.09 17.35
CA ILE A 291 -27.79 14.93 17.60
C ILE A 291 -28.39 16.26 18.06
N MET A 292 -29.61 16.60 17.65
CA MET A 292 -30.23 17.89 17.99
C MET A 292 -30.43 18.10 19.50
N SER A 293 -30.82 17.07 20.24
CA SER A 293 -31.13 17.18 21.68
C SER A 293 -31.06 15.84 22.41
N ARG A 294 -30.67 15.86 23.69
CA ARG A 294 -30.70 14.72 24.60
C ARG A 294 -32.13 14.35 24.99
N SER A 295 -32.78 13.52 24.19
CA SER A 295 -34.12 13.00 24.51
C SER A 295 -34.05 11.90 25.58
N ARG A 296 -35.18 11.52 26.18
CA ARG A 296 -35.26 10.39 27.12
C ARG A 296 -35.44 9.03 26.43
N LYS A 297 -35.36 8.98 25.09
CA LYS A 297 -35.42 7.73 24.33
C LYS A 297 -34.03 7.09 24.31
N LYS A 298 -33.98 5.79 24.00
CA LYS A 298 -32.75 5.17 23.51
C LYS A 298 -32.42 5.72 22.12
N ALA A 299 -31.16 5.63 21.72
CA ALA A 299 -30.73 5.88 20.35
C ALA A 299 -29.96 4.68 19.79
N ARG A 300 -29.97 4.53 18.48
CA ARG A 300 -29.08 3.65 17.72
C ARG A 300 -28.09 4.53 16.95
N MET A 301 -26.81 4.27 17.13
CA MET A 301 -25.74 4.87 16.32
C MET A 301 -25.15 3.78 15.43
N ARG A 302 -25.29 3.93 14.13
CA ARG A 302 -24.68 3.07 13.11
C ARG A 302 -23.36 3.69 12.71
N VAL A 303 -22.25 3.03 13.00
CA VAL A 303 -20.91 3.56 12.71
C VAL A 303 -20.27 2.79 11.55
N VAL A 304 -19.64 3.53 10.63
CA VAL A 304 -18.90 3.02 9.48
C VAL A 304 -17.49 3.60 9.53
N ASN A 305 -16.45 2.75 9.50
CA ASN A 305 -15.10 3.24 9.21
C ASN A 305 -14.89 3.34 7.69
N THR A 306 -14.93 4.56 7.19
CA THR A 306 -14.68 4.96 5.79
C THR A 306 -13.22 5.30 5.50
N GLY A 307 -12.38 5.35 6.54
CA GLY A 307 -10.96 5.75 6.52
C GLY A 307 -10.06 4.84 5.68
N SER A 308 -8.93 5.39 5.25
CA SER A 308 -7.99 4.77 4.32
C SER A 308 -6.93 3.88 4.98
N VAL A 309 -6.60 4.12 6.25
CA VAL A 309 -5.55 3.42 7.01
C VAL A 309 -5.97 3.10 8.44
N ALA A 310 -6.54 4.08 9.16
CA ALA A 310 -6.60 4.05 10.61
C ALA A 310 -7.74 3.17 11.16
N GLY A 311 -7.44 2.40 12.20
CA GLY A 311 -8.45 1.86 13.12
C GLY A 311 -9.07 2.97 13.97
N LEU A 312 -10.31 2.79 14.44
CA LEU A 312 -11.03 3.80 15.20
C LEU A 312 -11.62 3.22 16.50
N SER A 313 -11.18 3.72 17.66
CA SER A 313 -11.83 3.46 18.95
C SER A 313 -12.73 4.64 19.36
N LEU A 314 -13.85 4.37 20.03
CA LEU A 314 -14.94 5.34 20.21
C LEU A 314 -15.40 5.41 21.68
N ARG A 315 -15.71 6.61 22.19
CA ARG A 315 -16.32 6.82 23.51
C ARG A 315 -17.49 7.80 23.44
N VAL A 316 -18.64 7.45 24.02
CA VAL A 316 -19.81 8.36 24.10
C VAL A 316 -20.01 8.86 25.52
N GLY A 317 -19.67 10.13 25.76
CA GLY A 317 -19.90 10.83 27.01
C GLY A 317 -21.37 10.84 27.41
N GLY A 318 -21.65 10.72 28.71
CA GLY A 318 -23.02 10.77 29.23
C GLY A 318 -23.91 9.56 28.93
N ALA A 319 -23.41 8.53 28.23
CA ALA A 319 -24.14 7.33 27.89
C ALA A 319 -23.49 6.04 28.44
N THR A 320 -24.19 4.92 28.27
CA THR A 320 -23.58 3.61 28.04
C THR A 320 -23.95 3.13 26.64
N ILE A 321 -23.01 2.45 25.97
CA ILE A 321 -23.13 1.96 24.59
C ILE A 321 -22.94 0.44 24.55
N ARG A 322 -23.62 -0.21 23.61
CA ARG A 322 -23.63 -1.67 23.47
C ARG A 322 -23.69 -2.09 22.00
N PRO A 323 -22.64 -2.72 21.43
CA PRO A 323 -22.71 -3.34 20.11
C PRO A 323 -23.85 -4.35 20.00
N VAL A 324 -24.78 -4.13 19.07
CA VAL A 324 -25.94 -5.02 18.82
C VAL A 324 -25.92 -5.68 17.45
N ARG A 325 -25.27 -5.07 16.45
CA ARG A 325 -24.98 -5.69 15.15
C ARG A 325 -23.61 -5.28 14.64
N VAL A 326 -23.03 -6.10 13.76
CA VAL A 326 -21.84 -5.77 12.97
C VAL A 326 -22.09 -5.93 11.48
N ASP A 327 -21.30 -5.21 10.67
CA ASP A 327 -21.30 -5.26 9.20
C ASP A 327 -22.72 -5.25 8.59
N GLY A 328 -23.06 -6.22 7.73
CA GLY A 328 -24.35 -6.38 7.07
C GLY A 328 -25.54 -6.75 7.99
N GLY A 329 -25.57 -6.22 9.22
CA GLY A 329 -26.67 -6.34 10.16
C GLY A 329 -26.62 -7.56 11.09
N PHE A 330 -25.48 -8.26 11.16
CA PHE A 330 -25.37 -9.52 11.90
C PHE A 330 -25.40 -9.30 13.41
N ALA A 331 -26.40 -9.87 14.08
CA ALA A 331 -26.65 -9.62 15.50
C ALA A 331 -25.58 -10.23 16.42
N VAL A 332 -25.11 -9.44 17.39
CA VAL A 332 -24.08 -9.80 18.37
C VAL A 332 -24.55 -9.58 19.80
N ASN A 333 -23.99 -10.34 20.74
CA ASN A 333 -24.11 -10.10 22.18
C ASN A 333 -22.85 -9.42 22.71
N SER A 334 -23.03 -8.39 23.53
CA SER A 334 -21.99 -7.62 24.19
C SER A 334 -22.53 -7.09 25.54
N GLU A 335 -21.63 -6.79 26.47
CA GLU A 335 -21.97 -6.02 27.68
C GLU A 335 -22.03 -4.51 27.35
N ALA A 336 -22.66 -3.72 28.22
CA ALA A 336 -22.78 -2.28 28.04
C ALA A 336 -21.55 -1.56 28.64
N ALA A 337 -20.84 -0.81 27.81
CA ALA A 337 -19.60 -0.09 28.16
C ALA A 337 -19.77 1.44 27.99
N GLU A 338 -18.69 2.21 28.19
CA GLU A 338 -18.61 3.61 27.72
C GLU A 338 -17.87 3.73 26.37
N THR A 339 -17.10 2.71 26.03
CA THR A 339 -16.17 2.63 24.91
C THR A 339 -16.52 1.49 23.96
N VAL A 340 -16.09 1.60 22.71
CA VAL A 340 -16.02 0.53 21.71
C VAL A 340 -14.58 0.48 21.22
N GLY A 341 -14.06 -0.74 21.02
CA GLY A 341 -12.70 -0.99 20.56
C GLY A 341 -12.51 -0.65 19.08
N ILE A 342 -11.37 -1.09 18.54
CA ILE A 342 -10.91 -0.71 17.21
C ILE A 342 -11.87 -1.23 16.13
N LEU A 343 -12.52 -0.30 15.42
CA LEU A 343 -13.25 -0.53 14.18
C LEU A 343 -12.32 -0.23 13.00
N TYR A 344 -11.95 -1.23 12.21
CA TYR A 344 -11.01 -1.06 11.09
C TYR A 344 -11.69 -0.60 9.79
N PRO A 345 -10.95 -0.04 8.81
CA PRO A 345 -11.49 0.34 7.50
C PRO A 345 -12.42 -0.70 6.87
N GLY A 346 -13.64 -0.28 6.51
CA GLY A 346 -14.69 -1.11 5.93
C GLY A 346 -15.59 -1.86 6.91
N GLU A 347 -15.22 -1.96 8.19
CA GLU A 347 -16.05 -2.56 9.23
C GLU A 347 -17.20 -1.63 9.66
N ARG A 348 -18.34 -2.20 10.09
CA ARG A 348 -19.47 -1.44 10.64
C ARG A 348 -19.96 -2.01 11.97
N VAL A 349 -20.55 -1.14 12.80
CA VAL A 349 -21.20 -1.54 14.06
C VAL A 349 -22.47 -0.72 14.33
N ASP A 350 -23.58 -1.40 14.64
CA ASP A 350 -24.78 -0.77 15.23
C ASP A 350 -24.62 -0.78 16.75
N LEU A 351 -24.64 0.39 17.37
CA LEU A 351 -24.57 0.60 18.82
C LEU A 351 -25.94 0.98 19.38
N GLU A 352 -26.44 0.27 20.38
CA GLU A 352 -27.53 0.74 21.24
C GLU A 352 -26.95 1.70 22.28
N VAL A 353 -27.56 2.88 22.42
CA VAL A 353 -27.09 3.99 23.27
C VAL A 353 -28.16 4.36 24.29
N GLU A 354 -27.81 4.30 25.57
CA GLU A 354 -28.69 4.65 26.70
C GLU A 354 -28.10 5.80 27.52
N TRP A 355 -28.83 6.92 27.60
CA TRP A 355 -28.39 8.15 28.25
C TRP A 355 -28.49 8.07 29.77
N LYS A 356 -27.38 8.28 30.49
CA LYS A 356 -27.32 8.32 31.95
C LYS A 356 -28.17 9.50 32.47
N GLY A 357 -29.11 9.22 33.38
CA GLY A 357 -30.18 10.15 33.73
C GLY A 357 -29.78 11.38 34.58
N ASN A 358 -28.77 11.24 35.44
CA ASN A 358 -28.24 12.31 36.30
C ASN A 358 -26.74 12.52 36.03
N HIS A 359 -26.33 12.71 34.77
CA HIS A 359 -24.93 12.93 34.41
C HIS A 359 -24.54 14.40 34.57
N GLU A 360 -23.69 14.70 35.55
CA GLU A 360 -22.85 15.91 35.52
C GLU A 360 -21.50 15.50 34.93
N GLY A 361 -21.24 15.88 33.68
CA GLY A 361 -20.05 15.48 32.94
C GLY A 361 -20.25 15.55 31.42
N ASP A 362 -19.20 15.22 30.68
CA ASP A 362 -19.07 15.40 29.23
C ASP A 362 -20.22 14.83 28.36
N ASP A 363 -20.63 15.63 27.37
CA ASP A 363 -21.61 15.31 26.31
C ASP A 363 -20.91 15.28 24.93
N TRP A 364 -19.79 14.55 24.83
CA TRP A 364 -18.97 14.43 23.62
C TRP A 364 -18.98 13.01 23.04
N LEU A 365 -18.88 12.88 21.72
CA LEU A 365 -18.27 11.70 21.09
C LEU A 365 -16.77 11.96 21.04
N THR A 366 -15.95 11.11 21.64
CA THR A 366 -14.50 11.13 21.49
C THR A 366 -14.07 9.95 20.62
N ILE A 367 -13.20 10.22 19.66
CA ILE A 367 -12.67 9.28 18.68
C ILE A 367 -11.16 9.24 18.84
N TYR A 368 -10.61 8.04 18.97
CA TYR A 368 -9.17 7.76 18.92
C TYR A 368 -8.85 7.06 17.61
N MET A 369 -7.94 7.62 16.81
CA MET A 369 -7.30 6.90 15.72
C MET A 369 -6.23 5.99 16.28
N ASP A 370 -6.36 4.70 16.00
CA ASP A 370 -5.42 3.66 16.44
C ASP A 370 -4.10 3.75 15.67
N ASP A 371 -3.00 3.67 16.42
CA ASP A 371 -1.63 3.89 15.96
C ASP A 371 -0.81 2.60 15.78
N GLU A 372 -1.41 1.40 15.87
CA GLU A 372 -0.70 0.13 15.59
C GLU A 372 -0.04 0.11 14.19
N ASN A 373 -0.65 0.79 13.22
CA ASN A 373 -0.16 0.89 11.84
C ASN A 373 0.59 2.23 11.55
N PHE A 374 0.94 3.05 12.56
CA PHE A 374 1.66 4.32 12.33
C PHE A 374 3.17 4.18 12.61
N GLY A 375 3.92 3.68 11.61
CA GLY A 375 5.38 3.44 11.72
C GLY A 375 6.28 4.68 11.94
N TYR A 376 5.70 5.89 11.95
CA TYR A 376 6.39 7.15 12.28
C TYR A 376 5.40 8.20 12.81
N PRO A 377 5.84 9.21 13.59
CA PRO A 377 4.94 10.26 14.09
C PRO A 377 4.61 11.32 13.03
N ASN A 378 3.33 11.67 12.87
CA ASN A 378 2.93 12.96 12.31
C ASN A 378 2.66 13.95 13.46
N LEU A 379 3.58 14.89 13.69
CA LEU A 379 3.45 15.88 14.77
C LEU A 379 2.29 16.87 14.58
N ALA A 380 1.71 16.96 13.38
CA ALA A 380 0.53 17.79 13.12
C ALA A 380 -0.80 17.05 13.42
N LEU A 381 -0.77 15.72 13.50
CA LEU A 381 -1.93 14.89 13.79
C LEU A 381 -2.34 15.02 15.26
N ASN A 382 -3.62 15.31 15.50
CA ASN A 382 -4.24 14.99 16.79
C ASN A 382 -5.01 13.66 16.66
N PRO A 383 -4.52 12.55 17.24
CA PRO A 383 -5.18 11.25 17.15
C PRO A 383 -6.48 11.18 17.98
N THR A 384 -6.67 12.07 18.97
CA THR A 384 -7.85 12.09 19.85
C THR A 384 -8.72 13.31 19.59
N GLN A 385 -9.80 13.16 18.83
CA GLN A 385 -10.72 14.26 18.52
C GLN A 385 -12.09 14.07 19.18
N SER A 386 -12.64 15.16 19.74
CA SER A 386 -13.97 15.19 20.35
C SER A 386 -14.94 16.05 19.54
N PHE A 387 -16.20 15.58 19.48
CA PHE A 387 -17.31 16.20 18.74
C PHE A 387 -18.52 16.41 19.66
N PRO A 388 -19.27 17.53 19.55
CA PRO A 388 -20.47 17.79 20.34
C PRO A 388 -21.57 16.75 20.09
N MET A 389 -22.06 16.06 21.13
CA MET A 389 -23.25 15.21 20.98
C MET A 389 -24.52 16.02 20.78
N PHE A 390 -24.64 17.16 21.48
CA PHE A 390 -25.86 17.97 21.55
C PHE A 390 -25.58 19.47 21.38
N SER A 391 -26.61 20.22 21.00
CA SER A 391 -26.53 21.69 20.93
C SER A 391 -26.23 22.31 22.30
N LEU A 392 -25.02 22.87 22.45
CA LEU A 392 -24.55 23.51 23.69
C LEU A 392 -25.36 24.78 24.00
N ASN A 393 -26.08 24.79 25.12
CA ASN A 393 -26.81 25.98 25.61
C ASN A 393 -25.90 27.05 26.27
N THR A 394 -24.61 26.75 26.43
CA THR A 394 -23.64 27.56 27.17
C THR A 394 -22.81 28.47 26.27
N LYS A 395 -23.33 29.67 26.00
CA LYS A 395 -22.52 30.79 25.51
C LYS A 395 -21.42 31.13 26.53
N GLY A 396 -20.20 30.66 26.31
CA GLY A 396 -19.04 31.08 27.13
C GLY A 396 -17.84 30.13 27.22
N SER A 397 -17.93 28.86 26.80
CA SER A 397 -16.75 28.00 26.72
C SER A 397 -16.15 28.08 25.31
N SER A 398 -15.07 28.85 25.16
CA SER A 398 -14.29 28.98 23.92
C SER A 398 -13.14 27.98 23.81
N ASN A 399 -12.97 27.12 24.81
CA ASN A 399 -11.86 26.18 24.89
C ASN A 399 -12.33 24.81 24.43
N ASP A 400 -11.51 24.14 23.64
CA ASP A 400 -11.62 22.70 23.40
C ASP A 400 -11.76 21.95 24.74
N PRO A 401 -12.61 20.91 24.81
CA PRO A 401 -12.58 20.00 25.95
C PRO A 401 -11.20 19.36 26.00
N VAL A 402 -10.52 19.43 27.15
CA VAL A 402 -9.24 18.73 27.35
C VAL A 402 -9.52 17.24 27.17
N PRO A 403 -8.90 16.56 26.18
CA PRO A 403 -9.14 15.14 25.99
C PRO A 403 -8.74 14.38 27.26
N GLN A 404 -9.72 13.77 27.93
CA GLN A 404 -9.45 12.71 28.89
C GLN A 404 -8.85 11.57 28.08
N PRO A 405 -7.58 11.16 28.33
CA PRO A 405 -7.06 9.95 27.71
C PRO A 405 -8.01 8.78 28.03
N LEU A 406 -8.16 7.87 27.08
CA LEU A 406 -8.60 6.52 27.43
C LEU A 406 -7.46 5.94 28.27
N GLU A 407 -7.72 5.61 29.54
CA GLU A 407 -6.72 4.87 30.33
C GLU A 407 -6.40 3.57 29.57
N GLU A 408 -5.13 3.13 29.54
CA GLU A 408 -4.72 1.95 28.79
C GLU A 408 -5.53 0.70 29.21
N ASP A 409 -5.80 0.57 30.52
CA ASP A 409 -6.67 -0.43 31.13
C ASP A 409 -8.17 -0.30 30.75
N ALA A 410 -8.60 0.90 30.31
CA ALA A 410 -9.96 1.23 29.90
C ALA A 410 -10.18 1.08 28.37
N ILE A 411 -9.13 0.80 27.60
CA ILE A 411 -9.24 0.20 26.27
C ILE A 411 -9.59 -1.29 26.44
N GLN A 412 -10.75 -1.57 27.05
CA GLN A 412 -11.38 -2.88 26.94
C GLN A 412 -11.74 -3.09 25.47
N VAL A 413 -10.91 -3.86 24.78
CA VAL A 413 -11.05 -4.07 23.33
C VAL A 413 -12.31 -4.90 23.07
N LEU A 414 -13.43 -4.20 22.88
CA LEU A 414 -14.58 -4.67 22.10
C LEU A 414 -14.15 -4.75 20.63
N ASP A 415 -13.16 -5.60 20.38
CA ASP A 415 -12.70 -6.00 19.07
C ASP A 415 -13.83 -6.76 18.37
N SER A 416 -14.05 -6.48 17.08
CA SER A 416 -15.01 -7.25 16.30
C SER A 416 -14.67 -8.75 16.23
N GLN A 417 -13.41 -9.11 16.49
CA GLN A 417 -12.90 -10.47 16.65
C GLN A 417 -13.33 -11.16 17.97
N ASN A 418 -13.57 -10.41 19.05
CA ASN A 418 -13.85 -10.94 20.39
C ASN A 418 -15.34 -10.93 20.77
N LEU A 419 -16.20 -10.38 19.91
CA LEU A 419 -17.65 -10.46 20.05
C LEU A 419 -18.17 -11.91 19.94
N LYS A 420 -19.41 -12.14 20.34
CA LYS A 420 -20.15 -13.40 20.12
C LYS A 420 -21.43 -13.14 19.33
N ALA A 421 -21.79 -14.04 18.42
CA ALA A 421 -23.08 -13.97 17.75
C ALA A 421 -24.23 -14.02 18.75
N ALA A 422 -25.31 -13.28 18.47
CA ALA A 422 -26.47 -13.22 19.37
C ALA A 422 -27.24 -14.56 19.48
N THR A 423 -27.09 -15.42 18.47
CA THR A 423 -27.77 -16.71 18.34
C THR A 423 -26.78 -17.82 18.02
N LYS A 424 -26.94 -18.99 18.65
CA LYS A 424 -26.15 -20.19 18.33
C LYS A 424 -26.37 -20.59 16.87
N VAL A 425 -25.28 -20.88 16.15
CA VAL A 425 -25.34 -21.42 14.79
C VAL A 425 -25.48 -22.94 14.88
N SER A 426 -26.56 -23.50 14.31
CA SER A 426 -26.85 -24.95 14.38
C SER A 426 -26.20 -25.78 13.28
N ASP A 427 -25.78 -25.14 12.18
CA ASP A 427 -25.56 -25.82 10.90
C ASP A 427 -24.08 -25.82 10.45
N LEU A 428 -23.16 -25.40 11.32
CA LEU A 428 -21.71 -25.45 11.08
C LEU A 428 -21.18 -26.87 11.38
N PRO A 429 -20.63 -27.61 10.39
CA PRO A 429 -19.96 -28.88 10.63
C PRO A 429 -18.56 -28.64 11.22
N GLU A 430 -18.03 -29.64 11.91
CA GLU A 430 -16.69 -29.61 12.54
C GLU A 430 -15.53 -29.51 11.53
N LYS A 431 -15.78 -29.66 10.22
CA LYS A 431 -14.79 -29.55 9.13
C LYS A 431 -15.45 -29.02 7.85
N ALA A 432 -14.76 -28.12 7.14
CA ALA A 432 -15.13 -27.73 5.78
C ALA A 432 -14.84 -28.82 4.73
N GLU A 433 -15.38 -28.60 3.52
CA GLU A 433 -15.16 -29.48 2.36
C GLU A 433 -13.91 -29.08 1.56
N GLN A 434 -13.44 -27.86 1.74
CA GLN A 434 -12.26 -27.27 1.11
C GLN A 434 -11.63 -26.28 2.10
N THR A 435 -10.31 -26.18 2.09
CA THR A 435 -9.55 -25.25 2.93
C THR A 435 -8.60 -24.47 2.03
N ILE A 436 -8.49 -23.17 2.26
CA ILE A 436 -7.59 -22.26 1.54
C ILE A 436 -6.66 -21.64 2.59
N LEU A 437 -5.34 -21.75 2.36
CA LEU A 437 -4.30 -21.21 3.22
C LEU A 437 -3.65 -20.02 2.52
N LEU A 438 -3.70 -18.86 3.16
CA LEU A 438 -3.20 -17.58 2.66
C LEU A 438 -2.18 -16.99 3.63
N TYR A 439 -1.14 -16.38 3.09
CA TYR A 439 -0.16 -15.57 3.79
C TYR A 439 -0.21 -14.15 3.21
N ALA A 440 -0.55 -13.16 4.01
CA ALA A 440 -0.49 -11.74 3.64
C ALA A 440 0.83 -11.15 4.11
N LYS A 441 1.48 -10.36 3.25
CA LYS A 441 2.75 -9.69 3.53
C LYS A 441 2.92 -8.43 2.66
N VAL A 442 3.64 -7.42 3.13
CA VAL A 442 4.23 -6.35 2.30
C VAL A 442 5.71 -6.64 2.08
N GLU A 443 6.15 -6.67 0.82
CA GLU A 443 7.54 -6.90 0.46
C GLU A 443 8.16 -5.74 -0.31
N LYS A 444 9.49 -5.68 -0.27
CA LYS A 444 10.34 -4.67 -0.90
C LYS A 444 11.38 -5.39 -1.76
N LEU A 445 10.95 -5.88 -2.91
CA LEU A 445 11.78 -6.64 -3.85
C LEU A 445 12.50 -5.68 -4.79
N ALA A 446 13.80 -5.84 -5.05
CA ALA A 446 14.55 -4.86 -5.84
C ALA A 446 14.23 -4.96 -7.34
N HIS A 447 13.79 -6.14 -7.81
CA HIS A 447 13.17 -6.28 -9.13
C HIS A 447 11.83 -5.51 -9.25
N MET A 448 11.23 -5.09 -8.13
CA MET A 448 10.06 -4.20 -8.05
C MET A 448 10.45 -2.78 -7.58
N ASP A 449 11.62 -2.30 -8.00
CA ASP A 449 12.14 -0.96 -7.67
C ASP A 449 12.41 -0.69 -6.17
N TYR A 450 12.39 -1.75 -5.34
CA TYR A 450 12.33 -1.70 -3.87
C TYR A 450 11.12 -0.92 -3.33
N ALA A 451 10.09 -0.77 -4.17
CA ALA A 451 8.82 -0.20 -3.79
C ALA A 451 8.05 -1.20 -2.90
N PRO A 452 7.34 -0.74 -1.86
CA PRO A 452 6.40 -1.58 -1.13
C PRO A 452 5.33 -2.14 -2.06
N VAL A 453 5.16 -3.46 -2.03
CA VAL A 453 4.15 -4.22 -2.78
C VAL A 453 3.47 -5.18 -1.83
N GLY A 454 2.14 -5.20 -1.86
CA GLY A 454 1.33 -6.11 -1.07
C GLY A 454 1.15 -7.45 -1.77
N PHE A 455 1.30 -8.54 -1.04
CA PHE A 455 1.23 -9.92 -1.53
C PHE A 455 0.16 -10.72 -0.79
N ILE A 456 -0.45 -11.67 -1.50
CA ILE A 456 -1.23 -12.77 -0.93
C ILE A 456 -0.71 -14.08 -1.52
N ASN A 457 -0.07 -14.89 -0.68
CA ASN A 457 0.92 -15.89 -1.10
C ASN A 457 1.94 -15.25 -2.07
N HIS A 458 2.65 -16.00 -2.91
CA HIS A 458 3.66 -15.44 -3.83
C HIS A 458 3.03 -14.75 -5.05
N THR A 459 1.95 -13.98 -4.86
CA THR A 459 1.27 -13.21 -5.91
C THR A 459 0.81 -11.85 -5.42
N SER A 460 0.87 -10.85 -6.30
CA SER A 460 0.39 -9.49 -6.06
C SER A 460 -0.56 -9.08 -7.19
N TRP A 461 -1.65 -8.40 -6.85
CA TRP A 461 -2.69 -8.00 -7.81
C TRP A 461 -2.32 -6.76 -8.62
N ALA A 462 -2.63 -6.82 -9.91
CA ALA A 462 -2.66 -5.67 -10.80
C ALA A 462 -3.95 -5.73 -11.65
N PRO A 463 -4.78 -4.68 -11.68
CA PRO A 463 -6.06 -4.67 -12.41
C PRO A 463 -5.94 -5.10 -13.87
N LYS A 464 -6.83 -6.00 -14.31
CA LYS A 464 -6.85 -6.50 -15.69
C LYS A 464 -7.79 -5.68 -16.57
N THR A 465 -7.42 -5.49 -17.83
CA THR A 465 -8.28 -4.89 -18.87
C THR A 465 -8.18 -5.75 -20.14
N PRO A 466 -9.29 -6.35 -20.62
CA PRO A 466 -10.64 -6.36 -20.03
C PRO A 466 -10.68 -7.02 -18.63
N PRO A 467 -11.75 -6.82 -17.84
CA PRO A 467 -11.85 -7.39 -16.49
C PRO A 467 -11.93 -8.92 -16.56
N LEU A 468 -11.58 -9.61 -15.46
CA LEU A 468 -11.56 -11.07 -15.41
C LEU A 468 -12.89 -11.71 -15.76
N LEU A 469 -14.02 -11.14 -15.32
CA LEU A 469 -15.37 -11.59 -15.67
C LEU A 469 -15.62 -11.61 -17.20
N ALA A 470 -14.83 -10.87 -17.99
CA ALA A 470 -14.88 -10.84 -19.46
C ALA A 470 -13.75 -11.64 -20.14
N GLN A 471 -12.92 -12.37 -19.38
CA GLN A 471 -11.86 -13.24 -19.87
C GLN A 471 -12.17 -14.72 -19.58
N ASN A 472 -11.59 -15.63 -20.35
CA ASN A 472 -11.74 -17.07 -20.09
C ASN A 472 -10.96 -17.48 -18.82
N ARG A 473 -11.59 -18.27 -17.94
CA ARG A 473 -11.03 -18.69 -16.64
C ARG A 473 -9.63 -19.31 -16.75
N THR A 474 -9.27 -19.97 -17.85
CA THR A 474 -7.92 -20.55 -18.04
C THR A 474 -6.78 -19.52 -18.01
N SER A 475 -7.05 -18.25 -18.34
CA SER A 475 -6.07 -17.16 -18.31
C SER A 475 -5.98 -16.42 -16.97
N TRP A 476 -6.89 -16.71 -16.03
CA TRP A 476 -7.02 -15.93 -14.80
C TRP A 476 -5.87 -16.16 -13.82
N ASP A 477 -5.26 -17.36 -13.80
CA ASP A 477 -4.18 -17.71 -12.87
C ASP A 477 -2.78 -17.33 -13.38
N ASP A 478 -2.65 -16.93 -14.67
CA ASP A 478 -1.35 -16.72 -15.35
C ASP A 478 -0.42 -15.72 -14.66
N ASN A 479 -0.95 -14.88 -13.76
CA ASN A 479 -0.23 -13.77 -13.10
C ASN A 479 -0.63 -13.57 -11.62
N GLN A 480 -1.46 -14.44 -11.02
CA GLN A 480 -2.13 -14.17 -9.73
C GLN A 480 -2.86 -15.41 -9.17
N LEU A 481 -3.08 -15.47 -7.85
CA LEU A 481 -3.80 -16.56 -7.20
C LEU A 481 -5.33 -16.36 -7.26
N ILE A 482 -6.08 -17.22 -7.97
CA ILE A 482 -7.55 -17.21 -7.96
C ILE A 482 -8.12 -18.61 -7.67
N PRO A 483 -8.27 -19.00 -6.39
CA PRO A 483 -8.79 -20.29 -5.99
C PRO A 483 -10.18 -20.54 -6.56
N PHE A 484 -10.38 -21.76 -7.08
CA PHE A 484 -11.68 -22.23 -7.55
C PHE A 484 -12.41 -23.01 -6.44
N ILE A 485 -13.68 -22.68 -6.24
CA ILE A 485 -14.60 -23.31 -5.29
C ILE A 485 -15.77 -23.89 -6.11
N GLY A 486 -15.62 -25.15 -6.52
CA GLY A 486 -16.57 -25.82 -7.42
C GLY A 486 -17.86 -26.28 -6.72
N ILE A 487 -19.01 -25.70 -7.06
CA ILE A 487 -20.33 -25.92 -6.42
C ILE A 487 -21.26 -26.88 -7.20
N SER A 488 -20.87 -28.16 -7.26
CA SER A 488 -21.58 -29.19 -8.04
C SER A 488 -23.07 -29.34 -7.66
N ASP A 489 -23.91 -29.61 -8.66
CA ASP A 489 -25.39 -29.66 -8.57
C ASP A 489 -26.04 -28.37 -8.02
N GLY A 490 -25.34 -27.22 -8.01
CA GLY A 490 -25.81 -25.98 -7.39
C GLY A 490 -25.93 -26.06 -5.85
N LYS A 491 -25.24 -27.01 -5.21
CA LYS A 491 -25.19 -27.13 -3.75
C LYS A 491 -24.06 -26.24 -3.22
N PRO A 492 -24.35 -25.33 -2.27
CA PRO A 492 -23.30 -24.53 -1.66
C PRO A 492 -22.29 -25.41 -0.93
N LYS A 493 -21.00 -25.09 -1.10
CA LYS A 493 -19.93 -25.71 -0.31
C LYS A 493 -19.59 -24.89 0.93
N ARG A 494 -19.11 -25.56 1.97
CA ARG A 494 -18.41 -24.91 3.08
C ARG A 494 -16.91 -24.90 2.85
N VAL A 495 -16.32 -23.72 2.95
CA VAL A 495 -14.89 -23.49 2.70
C VAL A 495 -14.30 -22.72 3.87
N ASP A 496 -13.19 -23.22 4.43
CA ASP A 496 -12.41 -22.50 5.43
C ASP A 496 -11.30 -21.69 4.73
N ILE A 497 -11.12 -20.43 5.14
CA ILE A 497 -10.01 -19.57 4.70
C ILE A 497 -9.20 -19.19 5.93
N ILE A 498 -7.93 -19.58 5.94
CA ILE A 498 -6.96 -19.20 6.96
C ILE A 498 -6.12 -18.07 6.36
N ILE A 499 -6.10 -16.92 7.02
CA ILE A 499 -5.24 -15.79 6.64
C ILE A 499 -4.19 -15.65 7.73
N ASN A 500 -2.95 -15.97 7.41
CA ASN A 500 -1.78 -15.67 8.23
C ASN A 500 -1.26 -14.28 7.85
N ASN A 501 -1.04 -13.42 8.83
CA ASN A 501 -0.42 -12.13 8.65
C ASN A 501 1.08 -12.23 8.99
N LEU A 502 1.93 -11.80 8.06
CA LEU A 502 3.39 -11.80 8.23
C LEU A 502 3.95 -10.40 8.54
N ASP A 503 3.13 -9.36 8.54
CA ASP A 503 3.54 -7.98 8.79
C ASP A 503 3.32 -7.55 10.27
N ASP A 504 3.91 -6.41 10.65
CA ASP A 504 3.87 -5.83 12.00
C ASP A 504 2.64 -4.97 12.30
N GLY A 505 1.87 -4.61 11.27
CA GLY A 505 0.56 -3.98 11.36
C GLY A 505 -0.59 -4.99 11.21
N ALA A 506 -1.83 -4.56 11.46
CA ALA A 506 -3.03 -5.39 11.31
C ALA A 506 -3.84 -5.02 10.06
N HIS A 507 -4.28 -6.02 9.28
CA HIS A 507 -4.85 -5.82 7.94
C HIS A 507 -6.36 -6.16 7.90
N PRO A 508 -7.26 -5.20 7.63
CA PRO A 508 -8.69 -5.48 7.43
C PRO A 508 -8.94 -6.16 6.08
N PHE A 509 -9.21 -7.46 6.07
CA PHE A 509 -9.58 -8.19 4.86
C PHE A 509 -11.10 -8.13 4.61
N HIS A 510 -11.48 -7.68 3.41
CA HIS A 510 -12.88 -7.64 2.94
C HIS A 510 -13.13 -8.70 1.85
N LEU A 511 -14.31 -9.33 1.86
CA LEU A 511 -14.77 -10.27 0.82
C LEU A 511 -16.07 -9.79 0.15
N HIS A 512 -16.02 -9.60 -1.16
CA HIS A 512 -17.19 -9.22 -1.96
C HIS A 512 -18.23 -10.36 -2.07
N GLY A 513 -19.51 -9.99 -2.17
CA GLY A 513 -20.64 -10.90 -2.46
C GLY A 513 -20.99 -11.94 -1.38
N HIS A 514 -20.25 -11.97 -0.28
CA HIS A 514 -20.35 -12.98 0.77
C HIS A 514 -20.27 -12.36 2.16
N SER A 515 -20.63 -13.15 3.18
CA SER A 515 -20.39 -12.82 4.58
C SER A 515 -20.06 -14.11 5.31
N PHE A 516 -18.84 -14.18 5.82
CA PHE A 516 -18.20 -15.33 6.45
C PHE A 516 -18.41 -15.33 7.97
N TYR A 517 -18.22 -16.49 8.60
CA TYR A 517 -18.15 -16.64 10.05
C TYR A 517 -16.68 -16.63 10.50
N ILE A 518 -16.35 -15.86 11.52
CA ILE A 518 -15.03 -15.86 12.14
C ILE A 518 -15.00 -16.97 13.19
N LEU A 519 -14.29 -18.06 12.91
CA LEU A 519 -14.12 -19.19 13.83
C LEU A 519 -13.00 -18.95 14.84
N SER A 520 -11.95 -18.22 14.43
CA SER A 520 -10.84 -17.84 15.30
C SER A 520 -10.17 -16.55 14.84
N SER A 521 -9.61 -15.82 15.79
CA SER A 521 -8.59 -14.80 15.54
C SER A 521 -7.51 -14.91 16.60
N TYR A 522 -6.27 -14.65 16.23
CA TYR A 522 -5.10 -14.72 17.11
C TYR A 522 -4.10 -13.62 16.77
N ARG A 523 -3.79 -12.75 17.74
CA ARG A 523 -2.69 -11.77 17.69
C ARG A 523 -1.51 -12.36 18.45
N ASN A 524 -0.32 -12.40 17.85
CA ASN A 524 0.85 -12.88 18.56
C ASN A 524 1.18 -11.90 19.71
N PRO A 525 1.24 -12.34 20.99
CA PRO A 525 1.72 -11.50 22.08
C PRO A 525 3.22 -11.17 21.94
N ASP A 526 3.99 -12.03 21.28
CA ASP A 526 5.43 -11.89 21.09
C ASP A 526 5.77 -11.12 19.80
N ARG A 527 6.66 -10.11 19.88
CA ARG A 527 7.25 -9.42 18.72
C ARG A 527 8.56 -10.06 18.24
N GLY A 528 8.99 -11.16 18.85
CA GLY A 528 10.12 -11.99 18.38
C GLY A 528 9.74 -13.12 17.42
N SER A 529 8.44 -13.37 17.17
CA SER A 529 7.96 -14.54 16.42
C SER A 529 6.69 -14.27 15.60
N TRP A 530 6.22 -15.27 14.85
CA TRP A 530 4.97 -15.23 14.08
C TRP A 530 3.97 -16.26 14.58
N GLY A 531 2.76 -15.81 14.91
CA GLY A 531 1.64 -16.63 15.33
C GLY A 531 0.86 -17.23 14.16
N SER A 532 1.53 -17.71 13.11
CA SER A 532 0.88 -18.36 11.97
C SER A 532 0.26 -19.72 12.36
N TYR A 533 -0.81 -20.11 11.68
CA TYR A 533 -1.50 -21.40 11.81
C TYR A 533 -1.56 -22.14 10.47
N ASN A 534 -1.31 -23.44 10.50
CA ASN A 534 -1.37 -24.32 9.33
C ASN A 534 -2.28 -25.55 9.61
N PRO A 535 -3.50 -25.59 9.06
CA PRO A 535 -4.47 -26.66 9.31
C PRO A 535 -4.08 -28.03 8.73
N TYR A 536 -2.96 -28.12 8.00
CA TYR A 536 -2.42 -29.38 7.47
C TYR A 536 -1.34 -30.01 8.37
N THR A 537 -0.79 -29.26 9.34
CA THR A 537 0.23 -29.73 10.30
C THR A 537 -0.24 -29.66 11.75
N ASP A 538 -1.11 -28.71 12.07
CA ASP A 538 -1.42 -28.30 13.44
C ASP A 538 -2.80 -28.81 13.88
N GLU A 539 -2.94 -29.33 15.11
CA GLU A 539 -4.20 -29.93 15.57
C GLU A 539 -5.35 -28.92 15.70
N ALA A 540 -5.04 -27.68 16.09
CA ALA A 540 -5.98 -26.56 16.26
C ALA A 540 -5.21 -25.22 16.34
N PRO A 541 -5.82 -24.06 16.02
CA PRO A 541 -5.22 -22.75 16.30
C PRO A 541 -5.19 -22.48 17.81
N PRO A 542 -4.33 -21.56 18.31
CA PRO A 542 -4.09 -21.36 19.75
C PRO A 542 -5.33 -20.96 20.56
N ASN A 543 -6.25 -20.20 19.95
CA ASN A 543 -7.52 -19.79 20.57
C ASN A 543 -8.67 -20.79 20.34
N GLY A 544 -8.42 -21.91 19.65
CA GLY A 544 -9.44 -22.86 19.23
C GLY A 544 -10.36 -22.32 18.13
N LEU A 545 -11.43 -23.07 17.82
CA LEU A 545 -12.47 -22.69 16.85
C LEU A 545 -13.81 -22.54 17.57
N ASP A 546 -14.42 -21.36 17.53
CA ASP A 546 -15.81 -21.18 17.96
C ASP A 546 -16.76 -21.58 16.83
N ILE A 547 -17.33 -22.78 16.93
CA ILE A 547 -18.37 -23.28 16.02
C ILE A 547 -19.79 -23.09 16.59
N GLU A 548 -19.95 -22.54 17.80
CA GLU A 548 -21.26 -22.35 18.42
C GLU A 548 -21.80 -20.93 18.24
N TYR A 549 -20.99 -19.90 18.52
CA TYR A 549 -21.37 -18.49 18.44
C TYR A 549 -20.40 -17.61 17.61
N PRO A 550 -19.81 -18.10 16.49
CA PRO A 550 -18.91 -17.30 15.68
C PRO A 550 -19.62 -16.08 15.09
N VAL A 551 -18.98 -14.92 15.18
CA VAL A 551 -19.48 -13.67 14.61
C VAL A 551 -19.49 -13.78 13.10
N ARG A 552 -20.57 -13.31 12.46
CA ARG A 552 -20.66 -13.22 11.00
C ARG A 552 -20.32 -11.79 10.55
N LYS A 553 -19.43 -11.66 9.57
CA LYS A 553 -18.91 -10.39 9.04
C LYS A 553 -18.70 -10.49 7.52
N ASP A 554 -18.43 -9.37 6.87
CA ASP A 554 -17.87 -9.31 5.52
C ASP A 554 -16.48 -8.64 5.48
N THR A 555 -16.08 -7.99 6.58
CA THR A 555 -14.77 -7.35 6.75
C THR A 555 -14.18 -7.75 8.11
N VAL A 556 -12.89 -8.12 8.17
CA VAL A 556 -12.24 -8.56 9.41
C VAL A 556 -10.78 -8.16 9.46
N SER A 557 -10.37 -7.48 10.54
CA SER A 557 -8.95 -7.27 10.83
C SER A 557 -8.22 -8.58 11.14
N VAL A 558 -7.12 -8.82 10.43
CA VAL A 558 -6.16 -9.90 10.69
C VAL A 558 -5.02 -9.30 11.53
N PRO A 559 -4.88 -9.68 12.81
CA PRO A 559 -3.93 -9.02 13.71
C PRO A 559 -2.47 -9.12 13.27
N ARG A 560 -1.64 -8.15 13.68
CA ARG A 560 -0.19 -8.16 13.44
C ARG A 560 0.49 -9.47 13.85
N ARG A 561 1.35 -9.98 12.96
CA ARG A 561 2.02 -11.29 13.04
C ARG A 561 1.12 -12.46 13.46
N GLY A 562 -0.18 -12.35 13.19
CA GLY A 562 -1.24 -13.22 13.70
C GLY A 562 -1.92 -14.04 12.62
N HIS A 563 -3.14 -14.50 12.91
CA HIS A 563 -4.02 -15.09 11.90
C HIS A 563 -5.51 -14.95 12.23
N VAL A 564 -6.35 -15.17 11.21
CA VAL A 564 -7.77 -15.47 11.37
C VAL A 564 -8.12 -16.78 10.69
N VAL A 565 -9.12 -17.48 11.23
CA VAL A 565 -9.77 -18.64 10.60
C VAL A 565 -11.22 -18.27 10.29
N LEU A 566 -11.53 -18.14 9.02
CA LEU A 566 -12.86 -17.80 8.50
C LEU A 566 -13.51 -19.05 7.90
N THR A 567 -14.84 -19.15 7.96
CA THR A 567 -15.58 -20.16 7.18
C THR A 567 -16.74 -19.51 6.44
N LEU A 568 -16.83 -19.77 5.12
CA LEU A 568 -17.89 -19.26 4.26
C LEU A 568 -18.79 -20.39 3.74
N VAL A 569 -20.03 -20.01 3.41
CA VAL A 569 -20.92 -20.80 2.57
C VAL A 569 -20.84 -20.20 1.17
N ALA A 570 -20.29 -20.95 0.22
CA ALA A 570 -20.17 -20.54 -1.17
C ALA A 570 -21.50 -20.84 -1.90
N ASP A 571 -22.50 -19.96 -1.74
CA ASP A 571 -23.84 -20.07 -2.37
C ASP A 571 -24.10 -19.05 -3.48
N ASN A 572 -23.10 -18.27 -3.89
CA ASN A 572 -23.24 -17.13 -4.80
C ASN A 572 -22.17 -17.18 -5.92
N PRO A 573 -22.53 -17.68 -7.13
CA PRO A 573 -21.60 -17.82 -8.24
C PRO A 573 -21.03 -16.48 -8.72
N GLY A 574 -19.77 -16.47 -9.17
CA GLY A 574 -19.09 -15.30 -9.70
C GLY A 574 -17.59 -15.27 -9.39
N ILE A 575 -16.95 -14.18 -9.81
CA ILE A 575 -15.59 -13.81 -9.41
C ILE A 575 -15.67 -12.66 -8.41
N TRP A 576 -15.26 -12.92 -7.17
CA TRP A 576 -15.41 -12.00 -6.05
C TRP A 576 -14.05 -11.53 -5.57
N ALA A 577 -13.86 -10.22 -5.47
CA ALA A 577 -12.63 -9.64 -4.95
C ALA A 577 -12.47 -9.93 -3.45
N PHE A 578 -11.24 -10.23 -3.04
CA PHE A 578 -10.86 -10.47 -1.66
C PHE A 578 -9.54 -9.74 -1.39
N HIS A 579 -9.55 -8.74 -0.51
CA HIS A 579 -8.43 -7.79 -0.43
C HIS A 579 -8.31 -7.11 0.94
N CYS A 580 -7.13 -6.56 1.22
CA CYS A 580 -6.95 -5.63 2.33
C CYS A 580 -7.72 -4.32 2.04
N HIS A 581 -8.34 -3.75 3.06
CA HIS A 581 -9.15 -2.54 3.00
C HIS A 581 -8.40 -1.30 3.50
N MET A 582 -7.12 -1.44 3.89
CA MET A 582 -6.18 -0.33 3.86
C MET A 582 -5.86 0.01 2.40
N LEU A 583 -6.05 1.27 2.05
CA LEU A 583 -6.18 1.66 0.64
C LEU A 583 -4.84 1.62 -0.10
N VAL A 584 -3.73 1.92 0.59
CA VAL A 584 -2.38 1.75 0.04
C VAL A 584 -2.04 0.28 -0.21
N HIS A 585 -2.39 -0.65 0.70
CA HIS A 585 -2.14 -2.08 0.48
C HIS A 585 -2.95 -2.63 -0.68
N MET A 586 -4.23 -2.22 -0.81
CA MET A 586 -5.08 -2.58 -1.95
C MET A 586 -4.50 -2.07 -3.27
N ALA A 587 -4.13 -0.78 -3.34
CA ALA A 587 -3.57 -0.15 -4.53
C ALA A 587 -2.15 -0.67 -4.88
N ARG A 588 -1.42 -1.21 -3.90
CA ARG A 588 -0.13 -1.89 -4.07
C ARG A 588 -0.25 -3.42 -4.14
N GLY A 589 -1.46 -3.96 -4.35
CA GLY A 589 -1.66 -5.32 -4.82
C GLY A 589 -1.97 -6.39 -3.76
N MET A 590 -2.23 -6.04 -2.50
CA MET A 590 -2.74 -6.97 -1.47
C MET A 590 -4.22 -7.32 -1.71
N ALA A 591 -4.48 -7.94 -2.86
CA ALA A 591 -5.79 -8.36 -3.33
C ALA A 591 -5.68 -9.67 -4.13
N MET A 592 -6.79 -10.40 -4.20
CA MET A 592 -6.95 -11.62 -4.98
C MET A 592 -8.42 -11.80 -5.38
N GLY A 593 -8.72 -12.85 -6.14
CA GLY A 593 -10.10 -13.24 -6.47
C GLY A 593 -10.46 -14.61 -5.91
N LEU A 594 -11.73 -14.81 -5.53
CA LEU A 594 -12.30 -16.14 -5.31
C LEU A 594 -13.28 -16.45 -6.45
N HIS A 595 -13.06 -17.55 -7.17
CA HIS A 595 -13.98 -18.03 -8.21
C HIS A 595 -14.92 -19.09 -7.63
N ILE A 596 -16.21 -18.80 -7.57
CA ILE A 596 -17.27 -19.74 -7.16
C ILE A 596 -18.13 -20.03 -8.39
N GLY A 597 -18.25 -21.31 -8.76
CA GLY A 597 -18.95 -21.73 -9.99
C GLY A 597 -19.03 -23.25 -10.12
N ASP A 598 -19.67 -23.77 -11.16
CA ASP A 598 -19.65 -25.20 -11.48
C ASP A 598 -18.40 -25.55 -12.32
N ILE A 599 -18.08 -26.84 -12.44
CA ILE A 599 -16.94 -27.32 -13.24
C ILE A 599 -17.09 -26.93 -14.72
N GLY A 600 -18.32 -26.73 -15.20
CA GLY A 600 -18.60 -26.21 -16.55
C GLY A 600 -18.13 -24.77 -16.78
N ASP A 601 -17.98 -23.97 -15.72
CA ASP A 601 -17.59 -22.55 -15.81
C ASP A 601 -16.07 -22.39 -16.09
N LEU A 602 -15.29 -23.48 -16.00
CA LEU A 602 -13.86 -23.48 -16.34
C LEU A 602 -13.60 -23.24 -17.85
N ASP A 603 -14.52 -23.68 -18.71
CA ASP A 603 -14.47 -23.46 -20.17
C ASP A 603 -15.20 -22.17 -20.61
N HIS A 604 -15.81 -21.41 -19.69
CA HIS A 604 -16.80 -20.39 -20.05
C HIS A 604 -16.25 -19.12 -20.70
N VAL A 605 -17.00 -18.66 -21.70
CA VAL A 605 -17.18 -17.25 -22.10
C VAL A 605 -18.68 -16.88 -22.00
N SER A 606 -19.53 -17.82 -21.57
CA SER A 606 -20.98 -17.82 -21.77
C SER A 606 -21.79 -17.34 -20.56
N SER A 607 -21.83 -16.03 -20.34
CA SER A 607 -22.90 -15.32 -19.59
C SER A 607 -22.69 -13.80 -19.51
N VAL A 608 -21.45 -13.33 -19.75
CA VAL A 608 -21.01 -11.95 -19.55
C VAL A 608 -21.90 -10.93 -20.26
N ASP A 609 -22.36 -9.92 -19.51
CA ASP A 609 -22.91 -8.71 -20.09
C ASP A 609 -21.78 -7.90 -20.74
N GLN A 610 -21.75 -7.88 -22.09
CA GLN A 610 -20.67 -7.26 -22.85
C GLN A 610 -20.39 -5.81 -22.43
N ARG A 611 -21.41 -5.10 -21.91
CA ARG A 611 -21.29 -3.71 -21.42
C ARG A 611 -20.23 -3.56 -20.33
N ALA A 612 -20.01 -4.58 -19.48
CA ALA A 612 -18.98 -4.53 -18.43
C ALA A 612 -17.53 -4.57 -19.00
N ALA A 613 -17.37 -5.08 -20.22
CA ALA A 613 -16.10 -5.11 -20.95
C ALA A 613 -15.94 -3.94 -21.94
N GLU A 614 -17.05 -3.48 -22.54
CA GLU A 614 -17.07 -2.45 -23.59
C GLU A 614 -16.86 -1.03 -23.05
N LEU A 615 -17.05 -0.79 -21.74
CA LEU A 615 -16.89 0.50 -21.04
C LEU A 615 -15.58 1.24 -21.36
N TYR A 616 -14.46 0.53 -21.40
CA TYR A 616 -13.14 1.13 -21.63
C TYR A 616 -12.72 1.06 -23.11
N LEU A 617 -13.06 -0.02 -23.80
CA LEU A 617 -12.63 -0.23 -25.19
C LEU A 617 -13.29 0.78 -26.15
N SER A 618 -14.59 1.07 -25.96
CA SER A 618 -15.32 2.00 -26.83
C SER A 618 -14.84 3.45 -26.73
N ALA A 619 -14.54 3.94 -25.51
CA ALA A 619 -14.10 5.32 -25.29
C ALA A 619 -12.76 5.67 -25.95
N PHE A 620 -11.86 4.68 -26.13
CA PHE A 620 -10.52 4.90 -26.69
C PHE A 620 -10.35 4.53 -28.17
N GLU A 621 -11.37 3.98 -28.85
CA GLU A 621 -11.31 3.81 -30.32
C GLU A 621 -11.37 5.15 -31.06
N ASP A 622 -12.20 6.10 -30.62
CA ASP A 622 -12.27 7.45 -31.20
C ASP A 622 -10.97 8.25 -30.96
N VAL A 623 -10.34 8.12 -29.79
CA VAL A 623 -9.07 8.79 -29.45
C VAL A 623 -7.91 8.28 -30.32
N LYS A 624 -7.88 6.99 -30.66
CA LYS A 624 -6.82 6.37 -31.48
C LYS A 624 -6.82 6.82 -32.95
N MET A 625 -7.78 7.62 -33.39
CA MET A 625 -7.78 8.22 -34.72
C MET A 625 -6.97 9.53 -34.82
N SER A 626 -6.48 10.09 -33.70
CA SER A 626 -5.72 11.35 -33.72
C SER A 626 -4.61 11.48 -32.66
N GLU A 627 -3.59 10.60 -32.69
CA GLU A 627 -2.16 10.98 -32.58
C GLU A 627 -1.21 9.79 -32.84
N THR A 628 0.11 9.99 -32.81
CA THR A 628 1.12 9.08 -33.39
C THR A 628 2.37 8.91 -32.49
N PRO A 629 3.21 7.89 -32.68
CA PRO A 629 2.94 6.44 -32.78
C PRO A 629 3.72 5.63 -31.70
N GLU A 630 3.34 4.38 -31.45
CA GLU A 630 3.99 3.54 -30.41
C GLU A 630 5.50 3.22 -30.66
N PRO A 631 6.32 3.08 -29.60
CA PRO A 631 7.69 2.59 -29.70
C PRO A 631 7.71 1.06 -29.92
N THR A 632 8.03 0.61 -31.14
CA THR A 632 7.97 -0.80 -31.50
C THR A 632 8.94 -1.70 -30.71
N ARG A 633 8.41 -2.57 -29.84
CA ARG A 633 9.13 -3.77 -29.36
C ARG A 633 9.57 -4.61 -30.58
N ARG A 634 10.86 -4.86 -30.75
CA ARG A 634 11.37 -5.77 -31.80
C ARG A 634 11.44 -7.21 -31.29
N ALA A 635 10.37 -7.95 -31.51
CA ALA A 635 10.43 -9.41 -31.52
C ALA A 635 11.34 -9.91 -32.67
N SER A 636 11.88 -11.12 -32.51
CA SER A 636 12.78 -11.76 -33.45
C SER A 636 12.06 -12.28 -34.71
N ALA A 637 12.75 -12.25 -35.85
CA ALA A 637 12.28 -12.86 -37.08
C ALA A 637 13.45 -13.49 -37.86
N GLU A 638 13.39 -14.79 -38.09
CA GLU A 638 14.32 -15.48 -38.98
C GLU A 638 14.20 -14.94 -40.43
N ARG A 639 15.32 -14.94 -41.18
CA ARG A 639 15.20 -15.02 -42.64
C ARG A 639 16.33 -15.76 -43.33
N THR A 640 15.93 -16.45 -44.40
CA THR A 640 16.67 -17.49 -45.10
C THR A 640 17.75 -16.98 -46.07
N LYS A 641 18.64 -17.92 -46.42
CA LYS A 641 19.85 -17.81 -47.26
C LYS A 641 19.68 -16.97 -48.54
N SER A 642 20.65 -16.11 -48.81
CA SER A 642 21.01 -15.64 -50.17
C SER A 642 22.54 -15.60 -50.33
N LYS A 643 23.05 -15.68 -51.56
CA LYS A 643 24.48 -15.90 -51.85
C LYS A 643 25.16 -14.70 -52.54
N SER A 644 26.28 -14.30 -51.95
CA SER A 644 27.51 -13.78 -52.60
C SER A 644 27.41 -12.65 -53.66
N ARG A 645 28.02 -11.50 -53.33
CA ARG A 645 29.11 -10.93 -54.14
C ARG A 645 30.00 -9.98 -53.33
N SER A 646 31.30 -10.10 -53.53
CA SER A 646 32.35 -9.15 -53.15
C SER A 646 32.75 -8.32 -54.40
N PRO A 647 33.65 -7.30 -54.36
CA PRO A 647 34.60 -6.99 -53.28
C PRO A 647 34.90 -5.49 -52.98
N ARG A 648 35.81 -5.33 -51.99
CA ARG A 648 36.90 -4.34 -51.88
C ARG A 648 36.71 -3.21 -50.84
N ALA A 649 37.67 -3.18 -49.91
CA ALA A 649 37.67 -2.38 -48.70
C ALA A 649 37.84 -0.85 -48.90
N SER A 650 37.27 -0.10 -47.96
CA SER A 650 37.89 1.10 -47.39
C SER A 650 37.85 0.98 -45.85
N LYS A 651 38.64 1.79 -45.13
CA LYS A 651 38.79 1.68 -43.66
C LYS A 651 37.84 2.64 -42.94
N SER A 652 37.06 2.14 -41.97
CA SER A 652 36.44 2.93 -40.90
C SER A 652 36.98 2.48 -39.54
N ARG A 653 36.97 3.39 -38.56
CA ARG A 653 37.48 3.15 -37.20
C ARG A 653 36.50 2.31 -36.37
N SER A 654 37.02 1.43 -35.53
CA SER A 654 36.32 0.99 -34.31
C SER A 654 36.24 2.14 -33.30
N PRO A 655 35.23 2.17 -32.42
CA PRO A 655 35.23 3.09 -31.29
C PRO A 655 36.37 2.70 -30.33
N THR A 656 37.28 3.63 -30.08
CA THR A 656 38.29 3.46 -29.03
C THR A 656 37.62 3.60 -27.68
N ALA A 657 37.80 2.60 -26.80
CA ALA A 657 37.37 2.70 -25.41
C ALA A 657 37.94 3.98 -24.77
N SER A 658 37.08 4.73 -24.08
CA SER A 658 37.54 5.83 -23.23
C SER A 658 38.35 5.23 -22.09
N LYS A 659 39.63 5.59 -21.98
CA LYS A 659 40.38 5.32 -20.75
C LYS A 659 39.98 6.36 -19.72
N SER A 660 39.01 6.01 -18.86
CA SER A 660 38.90 6.62 -17.54
C SER A 660 40.26 6.54 -16.85
N PRO A 661 40.74 7.60 -16.18
CA PRO A 661 41.95 7.49 -15.38
C PRO A 661 41.71 6.52 -14.22
N SER A 662 42.72 5.75 -13.84
CA SER A 662 42.70 5.04 -12.57
C SER A 662 42.58 6.06 -11.42
N PRO A 663 41.77 5.80 -10.39
CA PRO A 663 41.64 6.73 -9.27
C PRO A 663 43.00 6.95 -8.59
N PRO A 664 43.31 8.17 -8.10
CA PRO A 664 44.52 8.40 -7.33
C PRO A 664 44.46 7.60 -6.03
N ALA A 665 45.51 6.86 -5.71
CA ALA A 665 45.59 6.14 -4.45
C ALA A 665 45.54 7.14 -3.28
N ALA A 666 44.55 6.99 -2.41
CA ALA A 666 44.42 7.82 -1.21
C ALA A 666 45.67 7.67 -0.33
N THR A 667 46.25 8.79 0.10
CA THR A 667 47.43 8.80 0.96
C THR A 667 47.04 8.39 2.38
N SER A 668 47.39 7.18 2.79
CA SER A 668 47.13 6.63 4.12
C SER A 668 47.66 7.53 5.24
N GLY A 669 46.75 8.05 6.07
CA GLY A 669 47.07 8.69 7.35
C GLY A 669 47.07 7.67 8.50
N PRO A 670 47.61 8.01 9.68
CA PRO A 670 47.35 7.26 10.90
C PRO A 670 45.90 7.43 11.36
N ILE A 671 45.38 6.50 12.16
CA ILE A 671 44.10 6.69 12.87
C ILE A 671 44.14 8.00 13.67
N LEU A 672 43.09 8.80 13.55
CA LEU A 672 42.87 10.01 14.33
C LEU A 672 42.26 9.64 15.69
N ASP A 673 42.86 10.19 16.76
CA ASP A 673 42.45 9.96 18.15
C ASP A 673 40.97 10.37 18.38
N PRO A 674 40.18 9.64 19.19
CA PRO A 674 38.79 10.00 19.49
C PRO A 674 38.57 11.46 19.90
N GLN A 675 39.53 12.08 20.61
CA GLN A 675 39.46 13.47 21.06
C GLN A 675 39.42 14.47 19.89
N HIS A 676 39.88 14.09 18.70
CA HIS A 676 39.77 14.91 17.49
C HIS A 676 38.32 15.20 17.12
N TRP A 677 37.44 14.19 17.21
CA TRP A 677 36.04 14.32 16.86
C TRP A 677 35.25 15.08 17.93
N ALA A 678 35.61 14.92 19.21
CA ALA A 678 35.09 15.76 20.27
C ALA A 678 35.44 17.25 20.04
N GLN A 679 36.69 17.57 19.70
CA GLN A 679 37.13 18.93 19.41
C GLN A 679 36.42 19.55 18.20
N ILE A 680 36.28 18.80 17.10
CA ILE A 680 35.51 19.24 15.93
C ILE A 680 34.06 19.55 16.30
N ASN A 681 33.43 18.70 17.13
CA ASN A 681 32.05 18.90 17.56
C ASN A 681 31.91 20.10 18.49
N GLU A 682 32.88 20.37 19.38
CA GLU A 682 32.91 21.57 20.23
C GLU A 682 33.12 22.86 19.42
N GLU A 683 34.03 22.86 18.43
CA GLU A 683 34.26 24.01 17.53
C GLU A 683 33.02 24.29 16.66
N GLN A 684 32.35 23.25 16.14
CA GLN A 684 31.13 23.40 15.35
C GLN A 684 29.94 23.88 16.22
N ALA A 685 29.74 23.31 17.41
CA ALA A 685 28.68 23.76 18.32
C ALA A 685 28.87 25.21 18.77
N GLN A 686 30.12 25.68 18.91
CA GLN A 686 30.43 27.10 19.15
C GLN A 686 30.09 27.97 17.93
N ALA A 687 30.46 27.55 16.72
CA ALA A 687 30.12 28.28 15.49
C ALA A 687 28.61 28.32 15.20
N GLU A 688 27.86 27.27 15.54
CA GLU A 688 26.40 27.21 15.46
C GLU A 688 25.76 28.11 16.53
N ALA A 689 26.26 28.10 17.77
CA ALA A 689 25.78 28.98 18.83
C ALA A 689 26.07 30.49 18.57
N GLU A 690 27.15 30.82 17.85
CA GLU A 690 27.42 32.19 17.39
C GLU A 690 26.61 32.60 16.14
N GLY A 691 25.93 31.66 15.48
CA GLY A 691 25.14 31.87 14.26
C GLY A 691 23.61 31.73 14.42
N ALA A 692 23.11 31.40 15.61
CA ALA A 692 21.74 30.95 15.83
C ALA A 692 20.67 32.07 15.83
N ASP A 693 20.12 32.36 14.65
CA ASP A 693 18.78 32.92 14.46
C ASP A 693 17.94 31.88 13.66
N GLY A 694 17.35 30.90 14.35
CA GLY A 694 16.39 29.93 13.78
C GLY A 694 16.79 28.44 13.79
N ASP A 695 15.82 27.61 14.17
CA ASP A 695 15.61 26.17 13.89
C ASP A 695 16.79 25.17 13.96
N ASN A 696 16.85 24.42 15.07
CA ASN A 696 16.84 22.94 15.03
C ASN A 696 16.64 22.31 16.42
N THR A 697 15.64 21.44 16.59
CA THR A 697 15.44 20.62 17.81
C THR A 697 14.76 19.28 17.51
N ASP A 698 15.44 18.39 16.79
CA ASP A 698 15.04 16.97 16.71
C ASP A 698 15.64 16.20 17.90
N ALA A 699 14.79 15.64 18.75
CA ALA A 699 15.20 14.87 19.93
C ALA A 699 15.06 13.36 19.65
N ASP A 700 16.16 12.74 19.21
CA ASP A 700 16.22 11.30 18.94
C ASP A 700 15.96 10.49 20.23
N SER A 701 15.03 9.54 20.16
CA SER A 701 14.53 8.78 21.30
C SER A 701 14.72 7.28 21.05
N THR A 702 15.92 6.79 21.36
CA THR A 702 16.30 5.38 21.21
C THR A 702 15.43 4.47 22.10
N LEU A 703 14.63 3.60 21.49
CA LEU A 703 13.96 2.50 22.19
C LEU A 703 14.80 1.22 22.12
N ASP A 704 14.72 0.41 23.17
CA ASP A 704 15.62 -0.71 23.47
C ASP A 704 14.89 -2.05 23.26
N PRO A 705 15.30 -2.90 22.29
CA PRO A 705 14.66 -4.18 22.03
C PRO A 705 15.40 -5.35 22.72
N ASP A 706 14.74 -6.06 23.63
CA ASP A 706 15.35 -7.20 24.33
C ASP A 706 14.41 -8.44 24.40
N ASN A 707 15.03 -9.62 24.28
CA ASN A 707 14.46 -10.99 24.22
C ASN A 707 13.60 -11.43 23.01
N ALA A 708 13.73 -12.72 22.68
CA ALA A 708 13.00 -13.45 21.64
C ALA A 708 12.50 -14.81 22.16
N SER A 709 11.59 -15.48 21.44
CA SER A 709 11.13 -16.84 21.77
C SER A 709 10.85 -17.71 20.54
N SER A 710 10.68 -19.02 20.76
CA SER A 710 10.85 -20.09 19.75
C SER A 710 9.56 -20.77 19.29
N THR A 711 9.54 -21.39 18.11
CA THR A 711 9.86 -22.82 17.88
C THR A 711 9.94 -23.11 16.36
N ALA A 712 10.60 -24.17 15.83
CA ALA A 712 11.17 -25.36 16.45
C ALA A 712 12.50 -25.86 15.82
N SER A 713 13.31 -26.56 16.63
CA SER A 713 14.41 -27.47 16.23
C SER A 713 15.56 -26.98 15.34
N ILE A 714 15.95 -25.71 15.46
CA ILE A 714 17.39 -25.39 15.52
C ILE A 714 17.83 -25.49 17.00
N THR A 715 19.07 -25.89 17.30
CA THR A 715 19.57 -25.91 18.69
C THR A 715 19.69 -24.48 19.22
N SER A 716 19.11 -24.20 20.40
CA SER A 716 18.97 -22.83 20.95
C SER A 716 20.26 -22.01 20.94
N SER A 717 21.40 -22.67 21.16
CA SER A 717 22.73 -22.04 21.22
C SER A 717 23.23 -21.43 19.90
N ILE A 718 22.56 -21.71 18.77
CA ILE A 718 22.83 -21.08 17.46
C ILE A 718 22.14 -19.72 17.35
N LEU A 719 21.04 -19.49 18.08
CA LEU A 719 20.29 -18.23 18.11
C LEU A 719 20.74 -17.28 19.24
N GLU A 720 21.70 -17.71 20.08
CA GLU A 720 22.30 -16.90 21.15
C GLU A 720 23.29 -15.87 20.57
N TYR A 721 22.78 -14.79 19.97
CA TYR A 721 23.59 -13.73 19.38
C TYR A 721 24.49 -13.01 20.39
N ARG A 722 25.65 -12.52 19.92
CA ARG A 722 26.56 -11.69 20.71
C ARG A 722 26.07 -10.24 20.69
N THR A 723 25.63 -9.72 21.83
CA THR A 723 25.27 -8.29 21.95
C THR A 723 26.50 -7.43 22.26
N ILE A 724 26.68 -6.32 21.55
CA ILE A 724 27.67 -5.27 21.84
C ILE A 724 26.94 -3.92 21.88
N HIS A 725 26.94 -3.26 23.04
CA HIS A 725 26.25 -1.98 23.25
C HIS A 725 24.77 -1.95 22.77
N GLY A 726 24.06 -3.08 22.83
CA GLY A 726 22.65 -3.21 22.40
C GLY A 726 22.44 -3.62 20.94
N ARG A 727 23.50 -3.71 20.12
CA ARG A 727 23.43 -4.24 18.74
C ARG A 727 23.84 -5.71 18.69
N THR A 728 23.21 -6.52 17.84
CA THR A 728 23.47 -7.98 17.79
C THR A 728 24.44 -8.37 16.67
N TYR A 729 25.17 -9.46 16.91
CA TYR A 729 26.20 -10.02 16.04
C TYR A 729 26.18 -11.55 16.11
N HIS A 730 26.82 -12.22 15.14
CA HIS A 730 26.98 -13.68 15.16
C HIS A 730 27.62 -14.21 16.46
N SER A 731 27.21 -15.40 16.90
CA SER A 731 27.66 -16.00 18.16
C SER A 731 29.08 -16.59 18.05
N GLU A 732 29.83 -16.62 19.15
CA GLU A 732 31.22 -17.13 19.12
C GLU A 732 31.32 -18.67 19.17
N GLN A 733 30.31 -19.39 18.67
CA GLN A 733 30.28 -20.87 18.65
C GLN A 733 31.05 -21.44 17.43
N GLY A 734 32.23 -20.88 17.17
CA GLY A 734 33.14 -21.26 16.09
C GLY A 734 34.37 -20.36 16.01
N ASN A 735 35.27 -20.64 15.08
CA ASN A 735 36.43 -19.77 14.79
C ASN A 735 36.10 -18.60 13.83
N ALA A 736 34.82 -18.46 13.47
CA ALA A 736 34.30 -17.43 12.59
C ALA A 736 34.00 -16.15 13.38
N GLN A 737 34.25 -14.99 12.77
CA GLN A 737 33.94 -13.69 13.33
C GLN A 737 33.45 -12.79 12.20
N TYR A 738 32.14 -12.56 12.14
CA TYR A 738 31.55 -11.54 11.29
C TYR A 738 31.55 -10.18 12.00
N TRP A 739 31.60 -9.10 11.23
CA TRP A 739 31.96 -7.77 11.73
C TRP A 739 30.83 -6.74 11.71
N ALA A 740 29.80 -6.91 10.88
CA ALA A 740 28.63 -6.03 10.88
C ALA A 740 27.53 -6.58 11.81
N SER A 741 26.64 -5.70 12.24
CA SER A 741 25.43 -6.10 12.98
C SER A 741 24.52 -7.01 12.15
N ASN A 742 23.65 -7.75 12.83
CA ASN A 742 22.70 -8.70 12.21
C ASN A 742 21.25 -8.50 12.70
N ASP A 743 20.98 -7.40 13.42
CA ASP A 743 19.66 -6.96 13.85
C ASP A 743 18.86 -6.30 12.70
N GLU A 744 17.55 -6.15 12.92
CA GLU A 744 16.57 -5.67 11.95
C GLU A 744 16.95 -4.33 11.29
N GLN A 745 17.52 -3.38 12.06
CA GLN A 745 17.96 -2.08 11.55
C GLN A 745 19.07 -2.21 10.50
N GLN A 746 20.04 -3.12 10.71
CA GLN A 746 21.13 -3.37 9.77
C GLN A 746 20.68 -4.23 8.57
N ASN A 747 19.71 -5.12 8.77
CA ASN A 747 19.14 -5.98 7.72
C ASN A 747 18.36 -5.15 6.69
N ASP A 748 17.51 -4.21 7.15
CA ASP A 748 16.74 -3.29 6.29
C ASP A 748 17.67 -2.39 5.43
N LEU A 749 18.84 -2.02 5.98
CA LEU A 749 19.91 -1.30 5.27
C LEU A 749 20.64 -2.18 4.24
N MET A 750 20.86 -3.47 4.54
CA MET A 750 21.46 -4.43 3.62
C MET A 750 20.55 -4.70 2.41
N ASP A 751 19.23 -4.75 2.62
CA ASP A 751 18.22 -4.89 1.56
C ASP A 751 18.12 -3.65 0.68
N LEU A 752 18.06 -2.44 1.26
CA LEU A 752 18.15 -1.20 0.50
C LEU A 752 19.45 -1.14 -0.32
N THR A 753 20.55 -1.68 0.21
CA THR A 753 21.82 -1.74 -0.50
C THR A 753 21.83 -2.79 -1.62
N HIS A 754 21.10 -3.89 -1.51
CA HIS A 754 20.87 -4.78 -2.64
C HIS A 754 20.25 -4.00 -3.81
N HIS A 755 19.22 -3.18 -3.57
CA HIS A 755 18.60 -2.35 -4.62
C HIS A 755 19.58 -1.33 -5.22
N ILE A 756 20.34 -0.62 -4.39
CA ILE A 756 21.38 0.32 -4.85
C ILE A 756 22.39 -0.36 -5.81
N LEU A 757 22.81 -1.59 -5.52
CA LEU A 757 23.72 -2.33 -6.37
C LEU A 757 23.05 -2.80 -7.68
N THR A 758 21.80 -3.26 -7.61
CA THR A 758 20.99 -3.64 -8.80
C THR A 758 20.81 -2.46 -9.77
N LEU A 759 20.55 -1.24 -9.26
CA LEU A 759 20.55 0.00 -10.06
C LEU A 759 21.91 0.26 -10.73
N GLY A 760 23.01 0.13 -9.98
CA GLY A 760 24.37 0.32 -10.50
C GLY A 760 24.79 -0.66 -11.59
N LEU A 761 24.11 -1.79 -11.70
CA LEU A 761 24.31 -2.82 -12.73
C LEU A 761 23.35 -2.66 -13.92
N GLY A 762 22.46 -1.66 -13.88
CA GLY A 762 21.40 -1.45 -14.86
C GLY A 762 20.38 -2.57 -14.83
N ASP A 763 19.75 -2.71 -13.65
CA ASP A 763 18.62 -3.59 -13.33
C ASP A 763 18.93 -5.08 -13.55
N LYS A 764 20.09 -5.51 -13.02
CA LYS A 764 20.59 -6.89 -13.15
C LYS A 764 21.13 -7.45 -11.84
N LEU A 765 20.66 -8.65 -11.51
CA LEU A 765 21.18 -9.50 -10.43
C LEU A 765 22.54 -10.16 -10.74
N HIS A 766 23.00 -10.14 -12.00
CA HIS A 766 24.28 -10.71 -12.42
C HIS A 766 24.80 -10.08 -13.74
N LEU A 767 26.11 -10.08 -13.95
CA LEU A 767 26.76 -9.72 -15.22
C LEU A 767 27.28 -10.94 -16.01
N ALA A 768 27.48 -12.07 -15.34
CA ALA A 768 27.83 -13.34 -15.93
C ALA A 768 26.84 -13.72 -17.05
N PRO A 769 27.33 -14.20 -18.22
CA PRO A 769 26.49 -14.55 -19.37
C PRO A 769 25.84 -15.92 -19.16
N LEU A 770 24.97 -16.00 -18.16
CA LEU A 770 24.18 -17.18 -17.83
C LEU A 770 23.25 -17.54 -18.99
N LYS A 771 22.90 -18.82 -19.04
CA LYS A 771 22.02 -19.41 -20.03
C LYS A 771 20.92 -20.16 -19.31
N GLU A 772 19.70 -19.67 -19.44
CA GLU A 772 18.52 -20.22 -18.78
C GLU A 772 18.34 -21.70 -19.10
N GLU A 773 18.63 -22.12 -20.34
CA GLU A 773 18.56 -23.52 -20.77
C GLU A 773 19.68 -24.43 -20.21
N LYS A 774 20.61 -23.89 -19.42
CA LYS A 774 21.67 -24.60 -18.69
C LYS A 774 21.59 -24.41 -17.17
N LEU A 775 20.68 -23.55 -16.67
CA LEU A 775 20.65 -23.14 -15.27
C LEU A 775 19.65 -24.03 -14.51
N HIS A 776 20.13 -24.81 -13.54
CA HIS A 776 19.29 -25.66 -12.70
C HIS A 776 19.56 -25.47 -11.21
N GLN A 777 20.79 -25.12 -10.84
CA GLN A 777 21.19 -24.95 -9.45
C GLN A 777 22.14 -23.77 -9.28
N ALA A 778 21.76 -22.79 -8.44
CA ALA A 778 22.54 -21.62 -8.09
C ALA A 778 22.85 -21.58 -6.58
N ILE A 779 23.99 -21.00 -6.21
CA ILE A 779 24.36 -20.80 -4.80
C ILE A 779 24.67 -19.31 -4.57
N ASP A 780 24.23 -18.76 -3.44
CA ASP A 780 24.58 -17.43 -2.97
C ASP A 780 25.39 -17.53 -1.66
N ILE A 781 26.69 -17.28 -1.71
CA ILE A 781 27.61 -17.50 -0.58
C ILE A 781 27.73 -16.22 0.25
N GLY A 782 27.28 -16.27 1.50
CA GLY A 782 27.10 -15.09 2.36
C GLY A 782 25.88 -14.29 1.94
N THR A 783 24.73 -14.95 1.88
CA THR A 783 23.48 -14.42 1.33
C THR A 783 22.89 -13.25 2.15
N GLY A 784 23.35 -13.04 3.38
CA GLY A 784 22.89 -11.97 4.25
C GLY A 784 21.43 -12.17 4.63
N THR A 785 20.55 -11.23 4.28
CA THR A 785 19.09 -11.34 4.40
C THR A 785 18.48 -12.38 3.46
N GLY A 786 19.19 -12.85 2.44
CA GLY A 786 18.63 -13.75 1.42
C GLY A 786 17.94 -13.03 0.24
N ILE A 787 17.82 -11.70 0.26
CA ILE A 787 17.09 -10.93 -0.76
C ILE A 787 17.61 -11.19 -2.19
N TRP A 788 18.91 -11.40 -2.38
CA TRP A 788 19.45 -11.73 -3.71
C TRP A 788 19.00 -13.11 -4.18
N ALA A 789 18.99 -14.11 -3.31
CA ALA A 789 18.53 -15.46 -3.62
C ALA A 789 17.04 -15.48 -3.97
N ILE A 790 16.23 -14.67 -3.28
CA ILE A 790 14.80 -14.48 -3.54
C ILE A 790 14.57 -13.83 -4.91
N ASP A 791 15.14 -12.64 -5.17
CA ASP A 791 15.00 -11.96 -6.46
C ASP A 791 15.53 -12.81 -7.64
N PHE A 792 16.55 -13.64 -7.41
CA PHE A 792 17.07 -14.56 -8.43
C PHE A 792 16.16 -15.76 -8.65
N ALA A 793 15.52 -16.29 -7.60
CA ALA A 793 14.56 -17.38 -7.68
C ALA A 793 13.25 -16.97 -8.38
N ASP A 794 12.72 -15.78 -8.10
CA ASP A 794 11.55 -15.22 -8.78
C ASP A 794 11.82 -14.96 -10.27
N LYS A 795 13.02 -14.47 -10.59
CA LYS A 795 13.47 -14.28 -11.98
C LYS A 795 13.68 -15.60 -12.72
N TYR A 796 14.04 -16.67 -12.01
CA TYR A 796 14.36 -17.98 -12.57
C TYR A 796 13.63 -19.13 -11.83
N PRO A 797 12.29 -19.23 -11.93
CA PRO A 797 11.47 -20.16 -11.13
C PRO A 797 11.69 -21.66 -11.45
N GLY A 798 12.51 -21.98 -12.44
CA GLY A 798 12.97 -23.34 -12.76
C GLY A 798 14.32 -23.73 -12.13
N VAL A 799 14.88 -22.89 -11.25
CA VAL A 799 16.22 -23.03 -10.68
C VAL A 799 16.13 -23.18 -9.16
N GLU A 800 16.79 -24.21 -8.61
CA GLU A 800 16.99 -24.34 -7.17
C GLU A 800 18.08 -23.36 -6.72
N VAL A 801 17.78 -22.50 -5.74
CA VAL A 801 18.70 -21.49 -5.21
C VAL A 801 18.99 -21.81 -3.75
N ILE A 802 20.27 -22.04 -3.42
CA ILE A 802 20.72 -22.27 -2.05
C ILE A 802 21.51 -21.04 -1.58
N GLY A 803 20.96 -20.27 -0.65
CA GLY A 803 21.72 -19.24 0.05
C GLY A 803 22.43 -19.83 1.25
N THR A 804 23.71 -19.52 1.45
CA THR A 804 24.42 -19.88 2.68
C THR A 804 24.81 -18.64 3.47
N ASP A 805 24.70 -18.72 4.80
CA ASP A 805 25.21 -17.68 5.67
C ASP A 805 25.75 -18.25 6.99
N LEU A 806 26.52 -17.44 7.71
CA LEU A 806 26.97 -17.76 9.05
C LEU A 806 25.88 -17.48 10.10
N SER A 807 24.96 -16.53 9.83
CA SER A 807 23.93 -16.09 10.76
C SER A 807 22.50 -16.36 10.22
N PRO A 808 21.60 -17.00 10.99
CA PRO A 808 20.23 -17.28 10.55
C PRO A 808 19.32 -16.05 10.68
N ILE A 809 19.44 -15.13 9.72
CA ILE A 809 18.69 -13.86 9.65
C ILE A 809 17.77 -13.76 8.41
N GLN A 810 17.69 -14.84 7.63
CA GLN A 810 16.92 -14.91 6.40
C GLN A 810 15.43 -15.14 6.69
N PRO A 811 14.49 -14.66 5.85
CA PRO A 811 13.06 -14.86 6.07
C PRO A 811 12.67 -16.33 5.94
N SER A 812 11.68 -16.75 6.73
CA SER A 812 11.06 -18.07 6.66
C SER A 812 10.04 -18.21 5.52
N TRP A 813 9.55 -17.09 4.99
CA TRP A 813 8.65 -17.02 3.85
C TRP A 813 9.46 -16.60 2.61
N VAL A 814 9.55 -17.53 1.65
CA VAL A 814 10.39 -17.41 0.45
C VAL A 814 9.75 -18.14 -0.74
N PRO A 815 10.17 -17.86 -1.98
CA PRO A 815 9.77 -18.66 -3.14
C PRO A 815 10.10 -20.15 -2.95
N PRO A 816 9.26 -21.08 -3.46
CA PRO A 816 9.36 -22.53 -3.16
C PRO A 816 10.61 -23.22 -3.73
N ASN A 817 11.44 -22.50 -4.49
CA ASN A 817 12.72 -22.92 -5.04
C ASN A 817 13.95 -22.32 -4.31
N VAL A 818 13.74 -21.57 -3.21
CA VAL A 818 14.81 -21.06 -2.33
C VAL A 818 14.98 -21.96 -1.10
N GLN A 819 16.23 -22.23 -0.71
CA GLN A 819 16.61 -22.88 0.54
C GLN A 819 17.75 -22.09 1.19
N PHE A 820 17.79 -22.05 2.53
CA PHE A 820 18.86 -21.40 3.30
C PHE A 820 19.58 -22.40 4.22
N GLU A 821 20.90 -22.39 4.20
CA GLU A 821 21.77 -23.28 5.00
C GLU A 821 22.77 -22.47 5.83
N ILE A 822 23.00 -22.89 7.08
CA ILE A 822 23.99 -22.25 7.96
C ILE A 822 25.37 -22.85 7.68
N GLU A 823 26.24 -22.13 6.96
CA GLU A 823 27.58 -22.57 6.58
C GLU A 823 28.64 -21.46 6.75
N ASP A 824 29.76 -21.81 7.38
CA ASP A 824 30.95 -20.96 7.49
C ASP A 824 31.78 -21.09 6.21
N CYS A 825 31.58 -20.15 5.27
CA CYS A 825 32.26 -20.12 3.97
C CYS A 825 33.80 -20.04 4.02
N THR A 826 34.40 -19.86 5.21
CA THR A 826 35.86 -19.91 5.43
C THR A 826 36.41 -21.32 5.70
N ARG A 827 35.56 -22.37 5.62
CA ARG A 827 35.90 -23.79 5.78
C ARG A 827 35.71 -24.57 4.46
N ASP A 828 35.95 -25.88 4.50
CA ASP A 828 35.58 -26.81 3.42
C ASP A 828 34.05 -26.77 3.23
N TRP A 829 33.57 -26.40 2.04
CA TRP A 829 32.12 -26.25 1.77
C TRP A 829 31.42 -27.62 1.68
N THR A 830 30.21 -27.76 2.25
CA THR A 830 29.50 -29.06 2.26
C THR A 830 29.05 -29.52 0.87
N PHE A 831 28.94 -28.60 -0.09
CA PHE A 831 28.61 -28.88 -1.48
C PHE A 831 29.57 -29.86 -2.15
N LYS A 832 29.02 -30.68 -3.04
CA LYS A 832 29.80 -31.66 -3.83
C LYS A 832 30.57 -30.95 -4.94
N SER A 833 31.64 -31.57 -5.44
CA SER A 833 32.32 -31.09 -6.64
C SER A 833 31.40 -31.19 -7.86
N ASP A 834 31.52 -30.25 -8.79
CA ASP A 834 30.70 -30.16 -10.01
C ASP A 834 29.18 -30.18 -9.73
N PHE A 835 28.74 -29.31 -8.81
CA PHE A 835 27.37 -29.19 -8.30
C PHE A 835 26.66 -27.92 -8.82
N ALA A 836 27.23 -26.72 -8.66
CA ALA A 836 26.55 -25.45 -9.01
C ALA A 836 26.70 -25.05 -10.49
N ASP A 837 25.63 -24.60 -11.14
CA ASP A 837 25.67 -23.98 -12.48
C ASP A 837 26.06 -22.49 -12.43
N TYR A 838 25.78 -21.85 -11.30
CA TYR A 838 26.18 -20.48 -10.98
C TYR A 838 26.47 -20.33 -9.49
N ILE A 839 27.48 -19.54 -9.14
CA ILE A 839 27.79 -19.14 -7.77
C ILE A 839 27.85 -17.61 -7.72
N HIS A 840 27.02 -16.99 -6.89
CA HIS A 840 27.07 -15.58 -6.53
C HIS A 840 27.78 -15.41 -5.18
N VAL A 841 28.50 -14.31 -5.03
CA VAL A 841 29.24 -13.93 -3.83
C VAL A 841 29.18 -12.41 -3.70
N ARG A 842 28.89 -11.87 -2.52
CA ARG A 842 28.83 -10.43 -2.32
C ARG A 842 29.34 -10.00 -0.95
N TRP A 843 30.15 -8.95 -0.95
CA TRP A 843 30.56 -8.20 0.24
C TRP A 843 31.27 -9.03 1.34
N LEU A 844 32.06 -10.04 0.94
CA LEU A 844 32.82 -10.86 1.89
C LEU A 844 34.17 -10.24 2.31
N MET A 845 34.44 -8.99 1.90
CA MET A 845 35.47 -8.16 2.52
C MET A 845 35.34 -8.16 4.06
N GLY A 846 36.47 -8.23 4.75
CA GLY A 846 36.49 -8.32 6.21
C GLY A 846 36.06 -9.68 6.80
N SER A 847 35.46 -10.57 6.01
CA SER A 847 34.98 -11.89 6.44
C SER A 847 35.91 -13.02 5.98
N VAL A 848 36.30 -13.04 4.71
CA VAL A 848 37.18 -14.07 4.15
C VAL A 848 38.66 -13.82 4.53
N ARG A 849 39.29 -14.83 5.15
CA ARG A 849 40.71 -14.81 5.56
C ARG A 849 41.68 -15.22 4.44
N ASP A 850 41.33 -16.25 3.66
CA ASP A 850 42.12 -16.74 2.52
C ASP A 850 41.25 -16.81 1.27
N TRP A 851 41.39 -15.79 0.42
CA TRP A 851 40.66 -15.69 -0.84
C TRP A 851 41.13 -16.69 -1.90
N ASP A 852 42.38 -17.16 -1.84
CA ASP A 852 42.87 -18.18 -2.77
C ASP A 852 42.25 -19.55 -2.45
N ALA A 853 42.08 -19.85 -1.16
CA ALA A 853 41.34 -21.04 -0.71
C ALA A 853 39.85 -20.94 -1.08
N PHE A 854 39.21 -19.81 -0.79
CA PHE A 854 37.80 -19.54 -1.12
C PHE A 854 37.49 -19.77 -2.61
N PHE A 855 38.26 -19.16 -3.52
CA PHE A 855 38.04 -19.35 -4.96
C PHE A 855 38.46 -20.74 -5.45
N SER A 856 39.32 -21.47 -4.74
CA SER A 856 39.62 -22.87 -5.04
C SER A 856 38.44 -23.79 -4.72
N GLU A 857 37.74 -23.58 -3.61
CA GLU A 857 36.51 -24.30 -3.27
C GLU A 857 35.35 -23.94 -4.20
N ALA A 858 35.20 -22.67 -4.55
CA ALA A 858 34.25 -22.26 -5.60
C ALA A 858 34.52 -22.97 -6.94
N TYR A 859 35.81 -23.09 -7.33
CA TYR A 859 36.20 -23.82 -8.54
C TYR A 859 35.94 -25.33 -8.44
N ARG A 860 36.04 -25.92 -7.24
CA ARG A 860 35.64 -27.30 -6.98
C ARG A 860 34.13 -27.49 -7.20
N VAL A 861 33.31 -26.59 -6.66
CA VAL A 861 31.84 -26.70 -6.62
C VAL A 861 31.14 -26.31 -7.93
N CYS A 862 31.66 -25.35 -8.69
CA CYS A 862 31.17 -25.02 -10.04
C CYS A 862 31.15 -26.27 -10.97
N LYS A 863 30.13 -26.46 -11.82
CA LYS A 863 30.16 -27.45 -12.93
C LYS A 863 31.13 -27.02 -14.05
N PRO A 864 31.62 -27.92 -14.92
CA PRO A 864 32.34 -27.53 -16.14
C PRO A 864 31.47 -26.63 -17.03
N GLY A 865 31.95 -25.42 -17.34
CA GLY A 865 31.21 -24.39 -18.06
C GLY A 865 30.33 -23.47 -17.20
N ALA A 866 30.21 -23.72 -15.88
CA ALA A 866 29.53 -22.85 -14.92
C ALA A 866 30.31 -21.54 -14.66
N TRP A 867 29.64 -20.58 -14.04
CA TRP A 867 30.20 -19.27 -13.69
C TRP A 867 30.23 -19.03 -12.17
N ILE A 868 31.24 -18.29 -11.72
CA ILE A 868 31.20 -17.56 -10.44
C ILE A 868 31.20 -16.05 -10.72
N GLU A 869 30.49 -15.29 -9.90
CA GLU A 869 30.53 -13.83 -9.86
C GLU A 869 30.71 -13.35 -8.41
N SER A 870 31.55 -12.33 -8.22
CA SER A 870 31.89 -11.73 -6.93
C SER A 870 31.72 -10.22 -7.00
N HIS A 871 30.92 -9.67 -6.09
CA HIS A 871 30.59 -8.25 -5.95
C HIS A 871 31.23 -7.68 -4.68
N GLU A 872 32.25 -6.84 -4.79
CA GLU A 872 32.96 -6.29 -3.63
C GLU A 872 33.06 -4.76 -3.70
N ALA A 873 33.02 -4.12 -2.53
CA ALA A 873 33.19 -2.69 -2.38
C ALA A 873 34.61 -2.34 -1.90
N SER A 874 35.04 -1.13 -2.23
CA SER A 874 36.10 -0.44 -1.49
C SER A 874 35.56 -0.03 -0.12
N CYS A 875 36.35 -0.26 0.94
CA CYS A 875 36.07 0.31 2.26
C CYS A 875 36.31 1.84 2.33
N ASN A 876 36.82 2.47 1.27
CA ASN A 876 37.19 3.89 1.26
C ASN A 876 36.09 4.76 0.64
N VAL A 877 35.64 5.79 1.38
CA VAL A 877 34.89 6.89 0.77
C VAL A 877 35.87 7.77 0.00
N SER A 878 35.71 7.83 -1.31
CA SER A 878 36.56 8.58 -2.24
C SER A 878 35.81 9.79 -2.81
N SER A 879 36.52 10.77 -3.38
CA SER A 879 35.93 11.88 -4.13
C SER A 879 36.81 12.28 -5.31
N ASP A 880 36.20 12.59 -6.46
CA ASP A 880 36.92 12.98 -7.68
C ASP A 880 37.55 14.38 -7.60
N ASP A 881 37.05 15.22 -6.70
CA ASP A 881 37.42 16.64 -6.56
C ASP A 881 38.15 16.98 -5.25
N GLY A 882 38.38 15.99 -4.38
CA GLY A 882 39.07 16.15 -3.10
C GLY A 882 38.20 16.74 -1.98
N THR A 883 36.88 16.81 -2.15
CA THR A 883 35.96 17.26 -1.08
C THR A 883 35.90 16.30 0.12
N VAL A 884 36.20 15.01 -0.07
CA VAL A 884 36.45 14.06 1.03
C VAL A 884 37.94 14.08 1.38
N ALA A 885 38.28 14.87 2.40
CA ALA A 885 39.66 15.01 2.88
C ALA A 885 40.03 13.91 3.90
N PRO A 886 41.30 13.47 4.00
CA PRO A 886 41.70 12.40 4.94
C PRO A 886 41.44 12.67 6.44
N ASN A 887 41.15 13.92 6.81
CA ASN A 887 40.78 14.34 8.17
C ASN A 887 39.29 14.75 8.32
N SER A 888 38.46 14.44 7.31
CA SER A 888 37.01 14.41 7.46
C SER A 888 36.58 13.04 7.98
N ALA A 889 35.43 12.92 8.64
CA ALA A 889 34.93 11.62 9.07
C ALA A 889 34.70 10.69 7.87
N MET A 890 34.14 11.21 6.77
CA MET A 890 33.99 10.45 5.52
C MET A 890 35.35 9.92 5.01
N GLY A 891 36.42 10.73 5.03
CA GLY A 891 37.75 10.31 4.59
C GLY A 891 38.47 9.38 5.56
N HIS A 892 38.16 9.45 6.86
CA HIS A 892 38.76 8.60 7.89
C HIS A 892 38.11 7.19 7.95
N TRP A 893 36.85 7.06 7.50
CA TRP A 893 36.07 5.80 7.48
C TRP A 893 36.88 4.58 7.04
N GLY A 894 37.60 4.67 5.92
CA GLY A 894 38.34 3.53 5.36
C GLY A 894 39.54 3.04 6.19
N GLU A 895 40.14 3.89 7.04
CA GLU A 895 41.27 3.47 7.89
C GLU A 895 40.81 2.65 9.10
N PHE A 896 39.60 2.88 9.62
CA PHE A 896 39.01 2.02 10.68
C PHE A 896 38.95 0.56 10.23
N PHE A 897 38.39 0.30 9.05
CA PHE A 897 38.21 -1.06 8.54
C PHE A 897 39.55 -1.73 8.19
N LYS A 898 40.53 -0.98 7.67
CA LYS A 898 41.88 -1.51 7.42
C LYS A 898 42.60 -1.93 8.70
N GLU A 899 42.59 -1.09 9.74
CA GLU A 899 43.28 -1.40 11.00
C GLU A 899 42.51 -2.39 11.88
N GLY A 900 41.17 -2.33 11.88
CA GLY A 900 40.32 -3.33 12.51
C GLY A 900 40.48 -4.71 11.87
N GLY A 901 40.46 -4.79 10.53
CA GLY A 901 40.75 -6.00 9.76
C GLY A 901 42.11 -6.62 10.10
N LYS A 902 43.18 -5.81 10.17
CA LYS A 902 44.51 -6.26 10.63
C LYS A 902 44.48 -6.86 12.03
N LYS A 903 43.60 -6.39 12.92
CA LYS A 903 43.47 -6.88 14.31
C LYS A 903 42.69 -8.19 14.43
N ILE A 904 41.76 -8.48 13.52
CA ILE A 904 40.98 -9.74 13.47
C ILE A 904 41.49 -10.76 12.42
N GLY A 905 42.46 -10.36 11.59
CA GLY A 905 43.13 -11.21 10.60
C GLY A 905 42.43 -11.31 9.24
N THR A 906 41.68 -10.28 8.82
CA THR A 906 40.96 -10.22 7.53
C THR A 906 41.31 -8.96 6.74
N SER A 907 40.97 -8.89 5.45
CA SER A 907 41.25 -7.74 4.58
C SER A 907 39.99 -7.03 4.10
N PHE A 908 40.00 -5.70 4.19
CA PHE A 908 39.00 -4.79 3.61
C PHE A 908 39.50 -4.09 2.34
N SER A 909 40.70 -4.43 1.83
CA SER A 909 41.32 -3.85 0.63
C SER A 909 41.08 -4.69 -0.64
N VAL A 910 39.99 -5.47 -0.67
CA VAL A 910 39.74 -6.51 -1.69
C VAL A 910 39.72 -5.95 -3.12
N VAL A 911 39.16 -4.74 -3.27
CA VAL A 911 39.05 -4.02 -4.54
C VAL A 911 40.38 -3.35 -4.92
N GLU A 912 41.04 -2.68 -3.96
CA GLU A 912 42.32 -1.98 -4.15
C GLU A 912 43.46 -2.94 -4.50
N ASP A 913 43.52 -4.08 -3.81
CA ASP A 913 44.50 -5.14 -4.07
C ASP A 913 44.16 -5.93 -5.35
N GLY A 914 42.96 -5.77 -5.93
CA GLY A 914 42.50 -6.55 -7.09
C GLY A 914 42.44 -8.05 -6.81
N THR A 915 42.06 -8.42 -5.58
CA THR A 915 42.17 -9.78 -5.05
C THR A 915 41.29 -10.78 -5.79
N GLN A 916 40.04 -10.39 -6.11
CA GLN A 916 39.06 -11.24 -6.80
C GLN A 916 39.63 -11.84 -8.10
N ARG A 917 40.14 -10.99 -9.01
CA ARG A 917 40.76 -11.46 -10.28
C ARG A 917 41.94 -12.39 -10.01
N LYS A 918 42.86 -12.01 -9.13
CA LYS A 918 44.10 -12.76 -8.87
C LYS A 918 43.81 -14.17 -8.35
N ALA A 919 42.87 -14.28 -7.41
CA ALA A 919 42.46 -15.56 -6.84
C ALA A 919 41.65 -16.41 -7.83
N MET A 920 40.75 -15.82 -8.62
CA MET A 920 40.07 -16.54 -9.72
C MET A 920 41.04 -17.09 -10.77
N GLU A 921 42.02 -16.28 -11.20
CA GLU A 921 43.07 -16.70 -12.15
C GLU A 921 43.96 -17.81 -11.57
N LYS A 922 44.24 -17.78 -10.26
CA LYS A 922 45.00 -18.81 -9.55
C LYS A 922 44.22 -20.12 -9.36
N ALA A 923 42.92 -20.04 -9.09
CA ALA A 923 42.03 -21.21 -8.96
C ALA A 923 41.78 -21.92 -10.30
N GLY A 924 41.97 -21.24 -11.43
CA GLY A 924 41.87 -21.81 -12.78
C GLY A 924 40.63 -21.39 -13.57
N PHE A 925 39.89 -20.38 -13.11
CA PHE A 925 38.81 -19.80 -13.90
C PHE A 925 39.34 -19.12 -15.17
N ILE A 926 38.55 -19.17 -16.24
CA ILE A 926 38.83 -18.56 -17.54
C ILE A 926 37.78 -17.50 -17.90
N ASN A 927 37.99 -16.79 -19.01
CA ASN A 927 37.09 -15.76 -19.51
C ASN A 927 36.86 -14.57 -18.55
N ILE A 928 37.70 -14.40 -17.52
CA ILE A 928 37.47 -13.49 -16.38
C ILE A 928 37.34 -12.02 -16.80
N GLN A 929 36.17 -11.44 -16.57
CA GLN A 929 35.86 -10.03 -16.80
C GLN A 929 35.77 -9.26 -15.47
N GLU A 930 35.82 -7.93 -15.58
CA GLU A 930 35.58 -6.99 -14.48
C GLU A 930 34.63 -5.89 -14.94
N PHE A 931 33.80 -5.40 -14.02
CA PHE A 931 32.98 -4.20 -14.19
C PHE A 931 33.12 -3.32 -12.93
N ASP A 932 33.57 -2.09 -13.14
CA ASP A 932 33.85 -1.13 -12.08
C ASP A 932 32.83 0.02 -12.16
N PHE A 933 32.16 0.30 -11.05
CA PHE A 933 31.23 1.43 -10.90
C PHE A 933 31.42 2.10 -9.55
N ARG A 934 30.61 3.13 -9.25
CA ARG A 934 30.61 3.81 -7.95
C ARG A 934 29.23 3.80 -7.33
N ASN A 935 29.18 3.69 -6.01
CA ASN A 935 28.00 3.99 -5.22
C ASN A 935 28.20 5.37 -4.55
N PRO A 936 27.56 6.45 -5.04
CA PRO A 936 27.66 7.77 -4.44
C PRO A 936 27.01 7.83 -3.05
N VAL A 937 27.39 8.83 -2.26
CA VAL A 937 26.70 9.22 -1.03
C VAL A 937 26.20 10.65 -1.21
N GLY A 938 24.88 10.82 -1.25
CA GLY A 938 24.21 12.10 -1.49
C GLY A 938 23.80 12.34 -2.96
N THR A 939 22.92 13.33 -3.15
CA THR A 939 22.24 13.63 -4.43
C THR A 939 23.03 14.58 -5.34
N TRP A 940 24.34 14.67 -5.16
CA TRP A 940 25.27 15.48 -5.97
C TRP A 940 25.54 14.98 -7.41
N PRO A 941 25.36 13.67 -7.77
CA PRO A 941 25.58 13.23 -9.14
C PRO A 941 24.63 13.89 -10.14
N LYS A 942 25.12 14.07 -11.38
CA LYS A 942 24.33 14.61 -12.50
C LYS A 942 23.63 13.53 -13.33
N ASP A 943 24.14 12.30 -13.26
CA ASP A 943 23.47 11.14 -13.85
C ASP A 943 22.27 10.75 -12.96
N PRO A 944 21.08 10.48 -13.52
CA PRO A 944 19.87 10.22 -12.73
C PRO A 944 19.93 8.90 -11.95
N VAL A 945 20.64 7.88 -12.45
CA VAL A 945 20.78 6.59 -11.76
C VAL A 945 21.75 6.74 -10.60
N GLU A 946 22.93 7.32 -10.85
CA GLU A 946 23.89 7.64 -9.77
C GLU A 946 23.27 8.54 -8.70
N LYS A 947 22.40 9.49 -9.08
CA LYS A 947 21.71 10.37 -8.15
C LYS A 947 20.65 9.64 -7.31
N ARG A 948 19.94 8.67 -7.88
CA ARG A 948 18.98 7.81 -7.16
C ARG A 948 19.71 6.87 -6.18
N MET A 949 20.77 6.20 -6.65
CA MET A 949 21.69 5.43 -5.79
C MET A 949 22.23 6.29 -4.64
N GLY A 950 22.71 7.49 -4.94
CA GLY A 950 23.22 8.44 -3.95
C GLY A 950 22.18 8.95 -2.95
N ALA A 951 20.91 9.02 -3.34
CA ALA A 951 19.81 9.32 -2.42
C ALA A 951 19.60 8.18 -1.41
N TYR A 952 19.46 6.94 -1.88
CA TYR A 952 19.27 5.77 -1.01
C TYR A 952 20.51 5.49 -0.14
N SER A 953 21.73 5.64 -0.66
CA SER A 953 22.96 5.51 0.13
C SER A 953 23.10 6.59 1.19
N LYS A 954 22.69 7.84 0.91
CA LYS A 954 22.60 8.89 1.92
C LYS A 954 21.59 8.53 3.01
N TYR A 955 20.38 8.12 2.60
CA TYR A 955 19.31 7.73 3.52
C TYR A 955 19.76 6.60 4.45
N GLY A 956 20.25 5.49 3.89
CA GLY A 956 20.68 4.33 4.65
C GLY A 956 21.82 4.60 5.64
N LEU A 957 22.84 5.37 5.24
CA LEU A 957 23.96 5.74 6.12
C LEU A 957 23.55 6.78 7.19
N GLU A 958 22.52 7.59 6.94
CA GLU A 958 21.92 8.40 7.99
C GLU A 958 21.08 7.55 8.95
N THR A 959 20.33 6.57 8.48
CA THR A 959 19.56 5.64 9.32
C THR A 959 20.46 4.78 10.20
N ASP A 960 21.51 4.16 9.65
CA ASP A 960 22.40 3.30 10.44
C ASP A 960 23.84 3.20 9.92
N SER A 961 24.67 4.18 10.32
CA SER A 961 26.12 4.04 10.25
C SER A 961 26.72 3.32 11.47
N GLU A 962 25.97 3.14 12.57
CA GLU A 962 26.49 2.55 13.82
C GLU A 962 26.70 1.04 13.65
N GLY A 963 25.76 0.31 13.05
CA GLY A 963 25.84 -1.14 12.80
C GLY A 963 27.01 -1.59 11.90
N PHE A 964 27.60 -0.68 11.12
CA PHE A 964 28.85 -0.90 10.40
C PHE A 964 30.12 -0.58 11.22
N ILE A 965 30.13 0.51 11.99
CA ILE A 965 31.34 1.02 12.67
C ILE A 965 31.57 0.34 14.03
N LEU A 966 30.51 0.09 14.81
CA LEU A 966 30.56 -0.18 16.24
C LEU A 966 31.51 -1.32 16.60
N PHE A 967 31.38 -2.48 15.94
CA PHE A 967 32.27 -3.63 16.15
C PHE A 967 33.74 -3.29 15.92
N MET A 968 34.05 -2.57 14.84
CA MET A 968 35.42 -2.24 14.45
C MET A 968 36.06 -1.22 15.39
N ALA A 969 35.32 -0.17 15.77
CA ALA A 969 35.80 0.83 16.72
C ALA A 969 35.95 0.26 18.15
N HIS A 970 34.97 -0.53 18.62
CA HIS A 970 35.10 -1.29 19.88
C HIS A 970 36.30 -2.25 19.83
N THR A 971 36.51 -2.94 18.71
CA THR A 971 37.67 -3.82 18.49
C THR A 971 38.98 -3.05 18.49
N LEU A 972 39.03 -1.81 17.99
CA LEU A 972 40.20 -0.93 18.09
C LEU A 972 40.43 -0.42 19.52
N GLY A 973 39.36 -0.29 20.32
CA GLY A 973 39.40 0.02 21.76
C GLY A 973 38.66 1.30 22.16
N TRP A 974 37.79 1.82 21.29
CA TRP A 974 37.01 3.04 21.52
C TRP A 974 35.83 2.78 22.46
N THR A 975 35.38 3.81 23.19
CA THR A 975 34.15 3.75 24.00
C THR A 975 32.90 3.98 23.16
N ARG A 976 31.71 3.70 23.71
CA ARG A 976 30.45 3.96 23.00
C ARG A 976 30.27 5.44 22.68
N GLU A 977 30.62 6.31 23.62
CA GLU A 977 30.50 7.76 23.50
C GLU A 977 31.39 8.29 22.36
N GLU A 978 32.61 7.77 22.24
CA GLU A 978 33.54 8.08 21.14
C GLU A 978 33.00 7.65 19.76
N ILE A 979 32.37 6.46 19.70
CA ILE A 979 31.72 5.94 18.50
C ILE A 979 30.54 6.82 18.09
N LEU A 980 29.66 7.19 19.02
CA LEU A 980 28.51 8.05 18.77
C LEU A 980 28.93 9.47 18.35
N VAL A 981 29.98 10.03 18.94
CA VAL A 981 30.57 11.33 18.57
C VAL A 981 31.08 11.33 17.12
N TYR A 982 31.71 10.23 16.68
CA TYR A 982 32.16 10.06 15.30
C TYR A 982 31.01 9.81 14.32
N VAL A 983 30.04 8.96 14.68
CA VAL A 983 28.81 8.70 13.89
C VAL A 983 28.03 10.00 13.65
N ALA A 984 27.88 10.85 14.68
CA ALA A 984 27.23 12.16 14.54
C ALA A 984 27.97 13.08 13.56
N GLN A 985 29.31 13.06 13.54
CA GLN A 985 30.11 13.85 12.62
C GLN A 985 30.03 13.33 11.18
N PHE A 986 30.10 12.01 10.98
CA PHE A 986 29.90 11.39 9.67
C PHE A 986 28.52 11.71 9.08
N ARG A 987 27.46 11.62 9.90
CA ARG A 987 26.09 12.01 9.53
C ARG A 987 25.99 13.51 9.19
N ARG A 988 26.64 14.42 9.93
CA ARG A 988 26.70 15.85 9.58
C ARG A 988 27.38 16.11 8.24
N GLU A 989 28.48 15.43 7.94
CA GLU A 989 29.19 15.58 6.66
C GLU A 989 28.30 15.15 5.48
N ILE A 990 27.61 14.01 5.59
CA ILE A 990 26.62 13.53 4.60
C ILE A 990 25.44 14.53 4.46
N ARG A 991 24.92 15.03 5.58
CA ARG A 991 23.81 16.02 5.59
C ARG A 991 24.19 17.30 4.86
N SER A 992 25.42 17.78 5.04
CA SER A 992 25.91 19.06 4.50
C SER A 992 25.84 19.20 2.98
N GLY A 993 25.87 18.08 2.23
CA GLY A 993 25.94 18.07 0.77
C GLY A 993 27.23 18.64 0.16
N LYS A 994 28.24 18.96 0.99
CA LYS A 994 29.52 19.56 0.55
C LYS A 994 30.59 18.52 0.18
N HIS A 995 30.37 17.26 0.55
CA HIS A 995 31.30 16.15 0.33
C HIS A 995 30.76 15.25 -0.79
N HIS A 996 31.44 15.22 -1.94
CA HIS A 996 31.06 14.42 -3.10
C HIS A 996 31.64 12.99 -2.97
N GLY A 997 31.28 12.34 -1.87
CA GLY A 997 31.76 11.02 -1.51
C GLY A 997 31.13 9.89 -2.31
N TYR A 998 31.90 8.85 -2.60
CA TYR A 998 31.41 7.58 -3.15
C TYR A 998 32.27 6.39 -2.68
N PHE A 999 31.66 5.21 -2.60
CA PHE A 999 32.38 3.94 -2.48
C PHE A 999 32.60 3.36 -3.88
N ALA A 1000 33.82 2.93 -4.21
CA ALA A 1000 34.07 2.19 -5.44
C ALA A 1000 33.49 0.76 -5.33
N GLN A 1001 32.91 0.24 -6.41
CA GLN A 1001 32.33 -1.10 -6.49
C GLN A 1001 32.99 -1.85 -7.65
N LYS A 1002 33.30 -3.14 -7.44
CA LYS A 1002 33.94 -4.01 -8.43
C LYS A 1002 33.24 -5.37 -8.49
N VAL A 1003 32.68 -5.68 -9.65
CA VAL A 1003 32.13 -7.00 -9.97
C VAL A 1003 33.13 -7.74 -10.84
N VAL A 1004 33.47 -8.97 -10.45
CA VAL A 1004 34.39 -9.85 -11.18
C VAL A 1004 33.70 -11.19 -11.41
N TRP A 1005 33.70 -11.69 -12.65
CA TRP A 1005 33.10 -12.99 -12.96
C TRP A 1005 33.99 -13.83 -13.86
N GLY A 1006 34.01 -15.14 -13.61
CA GLY A 1006 34.87 -16.11 -14.27
C GLY A 1006 34.16 -17.44 -14.53
N GLN A 1007 34.57 -18.14 -15.59
CA GLN A 1007 33.97 -19.40 -16.02
C GLN A 1007 34.89 -20.59 -15.72
N LYS A 1008 34.35 -21.69 -15.21
CA LYS A 1008 35.10 -22.95 -15.14
C LYS A 1008 35.19 -23.56 -16.55
N PRO A 1009 36.36 -24.02 -17.03
CA PRO A 1009 36.49 -24.62 -18.36
C PRO A 1009 35.50 -25.77 -18.63
N GLU A 1010 34.91 -25.84 -19.83
CA GLU A 1010 34.01 -26.96 -20.23
C GLU A 1010 34.74 -28.31 -20.36
N THR A 1011 36.08 -28.32 -20.40
CA THR A 1011 36.90 -29.54 -20.44
C THR A 1011 38.11 -29.44 -19.51
N THR A 1012 38.20 -30.34 -18.54
CA THR A 1012 39.41 -30.57 -17.75
C THR A 1012 40.50 -31.15 -18.65
N THR A 1013 41.51 -30.35 -19.01
CA THR A 1013 42.70 -30.85 -19.71
C THR A 1013 43.56 -31.65 -18.73
N ALA A 1014 43.59 -32.97 -18.92
CA ALA A 1014 44.43 -33.92 -18.19
C ALA A 1014 45.87 -33.99 -18.76
#